data_AF-A0A3D9L1C4-F1
#
_entry.id   AF-A0A3D9L1C4-F1
#
_cell.length_a   1.000
_cell.length_b   1.000
_cell.length_c   1.000
_cell.angle_alpha   90.00
_cell.angle_beta   90.00
_cell.angle_gamma   90.00
#
_symmetry.space_group_name_H-M   'P 1'
#
loop_
_entity.id
_entity.type
_entity.pdbx_description
1 polymer ?
#
loop_
_entity_poly.entity_id
_entity_poly.type
_entity_poly.pdbx_seq_one_letter_code
_entity_poly.pdbx_strand_id
1 'polypeptide(L)'
;MKNYDTLKCNQRGLLPAVLVLFCLLTSTLSYSATVNLNDFWDGTAGNLAAAFTSAQNAAGTNGTILLGAQTYNTTNQITITKTVTIKGAGKNSTIVKATGSLPNGLIQVDADGVTVEALTINCNGNAKHAIRTGKNNIPGSSKDLKCINLNVQNHKSKGIFAGYGNILNGLYVDGCDFFSDYDNAYPHIMIANRKWNQVPAPEIDPFTIKNSTFAGKGGGTLNAANSIEFDGGNDDVNIATDLKGSLITGCTFEKTDKWQISFVECINASITNCIFKGTTGAQNFAQPIHLEQLVENILIEGNQINQSNSGGDHIWSGGSDQGTPIAGPSNCIIRNNVFTGVARSGYFDRISTAADNNIIEDNDFSNATFTGYAVDIKGNNNDVNCNEGLSSSQVRFEGNGNSFTPYSSSCQGGSGGSTTITIASSPASVVTGESFDVTVNYQSSSQNEVVAIVNDPSGTWLTNDKQTVSAGSGSVTLTLSQSTAWAVANDYKLGVAIRPVGGNFGSNIDYKSTLFDVVSGNSTPTNFVENPGLETGDLTSWTGFGTRTVVTNAASGTYGVKVDGAGSHVQVITGLTPNTTYTYSANAKVQSGSSVGLGVKEYGGSEISNTITSLSYTQSSVTFTTGSSNTTAKIFFYVATAGNVAYGDDFSVVEGSSARLGDEGKTDQEIMVSEVSAFPNPLSGQHAKILLPENVISEIRIFNLSGTMIFSQSASGSLIVPYNTFGSRGMYLIQVQTENGIQSLKLHVE
;
A
#
# COMPACT_ATOMS: atom_id res chain seq x y z
N MET A 1 16.53 46.99 -7.22
CA MET A 1 15.48 48.02 -7.37
C MET A 1 14.18 47.39 -6.88
N LYS A 2 13.43 47.85 -5.87
CA LYS A 2 13.50 48.96 -4.91
C LYS A 2 12.61 48.53 -3.71
N ASN A 3 12.91 49.06 -2.52
CA ASN A 3 12.12 49.07 -1.27
C ASN A 3 12.39 47.95 -0.25
N TYR A 4 13.47 48.11 0.50
CA TYR A 4 13.47 47.82 1.94
C TYR A 4 13.51 49.17 2.67
N ASP A 5 12.41 49.51 3.34
CA ASP A 5 12.35 50.68 4.22
C ASP A 5 13.04 50.40 5.55
N THR A 6 13.71 51.43 6.02
CA THR A 6 14.57 51.47 7.19
C THR A 6 13.77 51.77 8.45
N LEU A 7 13.73 50.82 9.40
CA LEU A 7 13.32 51.09 10.78
C LEU A 7 14.52 51.65 11.56
N LYS A 8 14.51 52.98 11.77
CA LYS A 8 15.41 53.66 12.70
C LYS A 8 14.90 53.47 14.14
N CYS A 9 15.69 52.84 14.99
CA CYS A 9 15.51 52.86 16.44
C CYS A 9 16.54 53.84 17.04
N ASN A 10 16.09 54.81 17.83
CA ASN A 10 16.98 55.70 18.58
C ASN A 10 16.42 55.97 19.99
N GLN A 11 17.22 55.56 21.00
CA GLN A 11 17.23 55.98 22.41
C GLN A 11 16.06 55.50 23.30
N ARG A 12 16.23 54.93 24.51
CA ARG A 12 17.29 55.00 25.54
C ARG A 12 17.12 53.82 26.52
N GLY A 13 18.24 53.18 26.89
CA GLY A 13 18.44 52.52 28.19
C GLY A 13 17.52 51.35 28.58
N LEU A 14 17.92 50.12 28.25
CA LEU A 14 17.73 48.91 29.07
C LEU A 14 18.58 47.76 28.48
N LEU A 15 19.58 47.34 29.27
CA LEU A 15 20.38 46.09 29.32
C LEU A 15 20.80 45.33 28.03
N PRO A 16 22.09 44.95 27.88
CA PRO A 16 22.60 44.14 26.77
C PRO A 16 22.22 42.64 26.82
N ALA A 17 21.36 42.22 27.76
CA ALA A 17 20.93 40.83 27.89
C ALA A 17 19.81 40.42 26.91
N VAL A 18 19.01 41.37 26.40
CA VAL A 18 17.85 41.07 25.54
C VAL A 18 18.26 40.92 24.06
N LEU A 19 19.33 41.58 23.64
CA LEU A 19 19.83 41.48 22.25
C LEU A 19 20.64 40.20 22.01
N VAL A 20 21.25 39.64 23.06
CA VAL A 20 21.95 38.35 23.02
C VAL A 20 20.94 37.18 23.00
N LEU A 21 19.75 37.36 23.59
CA LEU A 21 18.69 36.35 23.55
C LEU A 21 18.05 36.22 22.14
N PHE A 22 17.95 37.31 21.38
CA PHE A 22 17.42 37.26 19.99
C PHE A 22 18.42 36.69 18.96
N CYS A 23 19.73 36.78 19.21
CA CYS A 23 20.75 36.12 18.37
C CYS A 23 21.03 34.65 18.78
N LEU A 24 20.60 34.21 19.97
CA LEU A 24 20.74 32.81 20.43
C LEU A 24 19.48 31.96 20.22
N LEU A 25 18.38 32.55 19.75
CA LEU A 25 17.13 31.84 19.42
C LEU A 25 16.98 31.51 17.92
N THR A 26 17.97 31.82 17.08
CA THR A 26 17.98 31.45 15.65
C THR A 26 18.55 30.06 15.36
N SER A 27 18.94 29.30 16.40
CA SER A 27 19.28 27.89 16.24
C SER A 27 18.09 26.99 16.60
N THR A 28 17.59 26.28 15.59
CA THR A 28 16.81 25.02 15.66
C THR A 28 15.31 25.06 15.93
N LEU A 29 14.56 26.01 15.36
CA LEU A 29 13.18 25.69 14.97
C LEU A 29 13.23 24.95 13.64
N SER A 30 13.28 23.61 13.70
CA SER A 30 13.15 22.72 12.55
C SER A 30 11.71 22.82 12.01
N TYR A 31 11.46 23.80 11.14
CA TYR A 31 10.18 23.91 10.45
C TYR A 31 10.15 22.83 9.35
N SER A 32 9.27 21.83 9.49
CA SER A 32 8.93 20.91 8.41
C SER A 32 7.83 21.58 7.58
N ALA A 33 8.15 21.90 6.33
CA ALA A 33 7.25 22.55 5.39
C ALA A 33 7.01 21.67 4.17
N THR A 34 5.84 21.84 3.56
CA THR A 34 5.59 21.36 2.20
C THR A 34 5.85 22.49 1.23
N VAL A 35 6.72 22.27 0.24
CA VAL A 35 7.09 23.26 -0.78
C VAL A 35 6.92 22.69 -2.18
N ASN A 36 6.58 23.51 -3.16
CA ASN A 36 6.48 23.09 -4.56
C ASN A 36 7.81 23.34 -5.27
N LEU A 37 8.37 22.32 -5.95
CA LEU A 37 9.63 22.46 -6.67
C LEU A 37 9.55 23.53 -7.78
N ASN A 38 8.36 23.72 -8.36
CA ASN A 38 8.14 24.71 -9.42
C ASN A 38 8.28 26.16 -8.93
N ASP A 39 8.25 26.40 -7.61
CA ASP A 39 8.51 27.74 -7.05
C ASP A 39 10.01 28.10 -7.11
N PHE A 40 10.88 27.10 -7.31
CA PHE A 40 12.34 27.24 -7.33
C PHE A 40 12.96 26.94 -8.70
N TRP A 41 12.20 26.34 -9.61
CA TRP A 41 12.68 25.89 -10.92
C TRP A 41 12.12 26.74 -12.05
N ASP A 42 13.01 27.26 -12.89
CA ASP A 42 12.69 28.13 -14.03
C ASP A 42 12.35 27.35 -15.32
N GLY A 43 12.23 26.02 -15.24
CA GLY A 43 11.99 25.15 -16.40
C GLY A 43 13.26 24.74 -17.16
N THR A 44 14.43 25.27 -16.81
CA THR A 44 15.68 24.95 -17.52
C THR A 44 16.39 23.72 -16.93
N ALA A 45 16.89 22.85 -17.80
CA ALA A 45 17.54 21.61 -17.35
C ALA A 45 18.84 21.84 -16.55
N GLY A 46 19.55 22.95 -16.81
CA GLY A 46 20.75 23.31 -16.07
C GLY A 46 20.47 23.68 -14.61
N ASN A 47 19.29 24.22 -14.32
CA ASN A 47 18.99 24.79 -13.01
C ASN A 47 18.17 23.85 -12.09
N LEU A 48 17.72 22.68 -12.57
CA LEU A 48 16.90 21.77 -11.76
C LEU A 48 17.60 21.33 -10.46
N ALA A 49 18.89 20.96 -10.51
CA ALA A 49 19.64 20.57 -9.31
C ALA A 49 19.76 21.70 -8.28
N ALA A 50 19.91 22.95 -8.73
CA ALA A 50 19.92 24.13 -7.87
C ALA A 50 18.52 24.42 -7.29
N ALA A 51 17.46 24.16 -8.06
CA ALA A 51 16.08 24.26 -7.59
C ALA A 51 15.80 23.26 -6.46
N PHE A 52 16.23 21.99 -6.60
CA PHE A 52 16.16 21.01 -5.52
C PHE A 52 16.92 21.46 -4.28
N THR A 53 18.10 22.06 -4.45
CA THR A 53 18.88 22.61 -3.32
C THR A 53 18.13 23.71 -2.58
N SER A 54 17.47 24.60 -3.32
CA SER A 54 16.67 25.67 -2.74
C SER A 54 15.39 25.13 -2.06
N ALA A 55 14.72 24.16 -2.72
CA ALA A 55 13.53 23.51 -2.20
C ALA A 55 13.79 22.75 -0.90
N GLN A 56 14.85 21.93 -0.81
CA GLN A 56 15.18 21.25 0.45
C GLN A 56 15.55 22.23 1.57
N ASN A 57 16.15 23.38 1.22
CA ASN A 57 16.43 24.42 2.19
C ASN A 57 15.15 25.06 2.74
N ALA A 58 14.18 25.33 1.88
CA ALA A 58 12.88 25.87 2.25
C ALA A 58 11.99 24.85 2.98
N ALA A 59 12.02 23.58 2.57
CA ALA A 59 11.25 22.49 3.19
C ALA A 59 11.71 22.20 4.63
N GLY A 60 13.00 22.38 4.91
CA GLY A 60 13.58 22.02 6.20
C GLY A 60 13.70 20.51 6.42
N THR A 61 14.22 20.09 7.57
CA THR A 61 14.31 18.67 7.95
C THR A 61 12.92 18.10 8.16
N ASN A 62 12.68 16.90 7.64
CA ASN A 62 11.38 16.21 7.56
C ASN A 62 10.33 16.96 6.72
N GLY A 63 10.74 17.95 5.92
CA GLY A 63 9.85 18.64 4.98
C GLY A 63 9.52 17.82 3.73
N THR A 64 8.56 18.28 2.94
CA THR A 64 8.13 17.65 1.69
C THR A 64 8.36 18.58 0.50
N ILE A 65 8.98 18.05 -0.55
CA ILE A 65 9.16 18.71 -1.84
C ILE A 65 8.18 18.06 -2.83
N LEU A 66 7.17 18.82 -3.26
CA LEU A 66 6.17 18.38 -4.23
C LEU A 66 6.64 18.66 -5.66
N LEU A 67 6.49 17.66 -6.52
CA LEU A 67 6.68 17.77 -7.96
C LEU A 67 5.33 17.62 -8.65
N GLY A 68 5.00 18.56 -9.53
CA GLY A 68 3.79 18.50 -10.36
C GLY A 68 3.87 17.42 -11.44
N ALA A 69 2.74 17.17 -12.10
CA ALA A 69 2.65 16.26 -13.24
C ALA A 69 3.30 16.87 -14.49
N GLN A 70 4.59 16.58 -14.70
CA GLN A 70 5.36 16.99 -15.88
C GLN A 70 6.71 16.27 -15.92
N THR A 71 7.49 16.54 -16.98
CA THR A 71 8.89 16.11 -17.08
C THR A 71 9.85 17.20 -16.61
N TYR A 72 10.67 16.87 -15.62
CA TYR A 72 11.76 17.65 -15.05
C TYR A 72 13.09 17.18 -15.65
N ASN A 73 13.52 17.83 -16.73
CA ASN A 73 14.80 17.52 -17.35
C ASN A 73 15.95 18.08 -16.49
N THR A 74 17.08 17.35 -16.41
CA THR A 74 18.30 17.86 -15.79
C THR A 74 19.56 17.46 -16.53
N THR A 75 20.49 18.41 -16.63
CA THR A 75 21.86 18.14 -17.10
C THR A 75 22.85 17.94 -15.95
N ASN A 76 22.41 18.13 -14.70
CA ASN A 76 23.22 18.07 -13.49
C ASN A 76 22.67 17.00 -12.52
N GLN A 77 23.56 16.41 -11.71
CA GLN A 77 23.15 15.48 -10.65
C GLN A 77 22.37 16.24 -9.57
N ILE A 78 21.26 15.66 -9.10
CA ILE A 78 20.45 16.20 -8.00
C ILE A 78 21.00 15.64 -6.69
N THR A 79 21.40 16.50 -5.75
CA THR A 79 21.92 16.07 -4.44
C THR A 79 20.95 16.44 -3.31
N ILE A 80 20.52 15.44 -2.56
CA ILE A 80 19.62 15.56 -1.41
C ILE A 80 20.46 15.45 -0.15
N THR A 81 20.55 16.53 0.62
CA THR A 81 21.43 16.66 1.79
C THR A 81 20.67 16.83 3.10
N LYS A 82 19.34 16.78 3.06
CA LYS A 82 18.46 16.82 4.23
C LYS A 82 17.49 15.66 4.21
N THR A 83 17.07 15.21 5.39
CA THR A 83 15.93 14.30 5.54
C THR A 83 14.68 15.00 5.01
N VAL A 84 14.19 14.59 3.85
CA VAL A 84 12.99 15.16 3.21
C VAL A 84 12.22 14.08 2.48
N THR A 85 10.94 14.35 2.20
CA THR A 85 10.13 13.58 1.26
C THR A 85 10.12 14.28 -0.09
N ILE A 86 10.45 13.58 -1.17
CA ILE A 86 10.32 14.05 -2.56
C ILE A 86 9.14 13.30 -3.16
N LYS A 87 8.05 14.01 -3.44
CA LYS A 87 6.77 13.42 -3.84
C LYS A 87 6.32 13.95 -5.19
N GLY A 88 6.17 13.07 -6.16
CA GLY A 88 5.52 13.39 -7.44
C GLY A 88 4.00 13.28 -7.39
N ALA A 89 3.36 13.69 -8.48
CA ALA A 89 1.92 13.58 -8.68
C ALA A 89 1.46 12.15 -9.08
N GLY A 90 2.40 11.21 -9.22
CA GLY A 90 2.15 9.83 -9.68
C GLY A 90 3.31 9.32 -10.52
N LYS A 91 3.65 8.03 -10.40
CA LYS A 91 4.78 7.44 -11.16
C LYS A 91 4.65 7.59 -12.67
N ASN A 92 3.43 7.68 -13.20
CA ASN A 92 3.17 7.89 -14.63
C ASN A 92 2.99 9.36 -15.02
N SER A 93 3.01 10.29 -14.06
CA SER A 93 2.65 11.70 -14.27
C SER A 93 3.83 12.64 -14.03
N THR A 94 4.70 12.33 -13.08
CA THR A 94 5.90 13.11 -12.76
C THR A 94 7.13 12.34 -13.20
N ILE A 95 7.98 12.94 -14.05
CA ILE A 95 9.19 12.30 -14.57
C ILE A 95 10.40 13.18 -14.28
N VAL A 96 11.37 12.69 -13.52
CA VAL A 96 12.70 13.33 -13.40
C VAL A 96 13.63 12.66 -14.40
N LYS A 97 14.13 13.41 -15.39
CA LYS A 97 14.81 12.85 -16.57
C LYS A 97 16.22 13.40 -16.74
N ALA A 98 17.21 12.52 -16.89
CA ALA A 98 18.58 12.91 -17.21
C ALA A 98 18.73 13.26 -18.70
N THR A 99 19.12 14.50 -19.01
CA THR A 99 19.42 14.96 -20.37
C THR A 99 20.91 15.27 -20.58
N GLY A 100 21.70 15.36 -19.51
CA GLY A 100 23.17 15.48 -19.56
C GLY A 100 23.88 14.22 -19.07
N SER A 101 25.17 14.07 -19.35
CA SER A 101 25.97 12.93 -18.88
C SER A 101 26.20 13.00 -17.37
N LEU A 102 25.64 12.04 -16.62
CA LEU A 102 25.68 11.99 -15.15
C LEU A 102 26.42 10.72 -14.67
N PRO A 103 27.76 10.73 -14.58
CA PRO A 103 28.57 9.55 -14.29
C PRO A 103 28.38 8.99 -12.87
N ASN A 104 27.85 9.81 -11.94
CA ASN A 104 27.62 9.42 -10.54
C ASN A 104 26.17 9.04 -10.23
N GLY A 105 25.27 9.20 -11.20
CA GLY A 105 23.83 8.94 -11.07
C GLY A 105 22.97 10.20 -11.14
N LEU A 106 21.65 9.99 -11.28
CA LEU A 106 20.68 11.08 -11.43
C LEU A 106 20.39 11.76 -10.08
N ILE A 107 20.07 10.98 -9.05
CA ILE A 107 19.84 11.45 -7.69
C ILE A 107 20.93 10.90 -6.77
N GLN A 108 21.58 11.79 -6.01
CA GLN A 108 22.50 11.49 -4.93
C GLN A 108 21.79 11.78 -3.59
N VAL A 109 21.74 10.82 -2.68
CA VAL A 109 21.15 10.94 -1.36
C VAL A 109 22.26 10.90 -0.32
N ASP A 110 22.49 12.04 0.32
CA ASP A 110 23.53 12.31 1.33
C ASP A 110 22.92 12.60 2.71
N ALA A 111 21.71 12.12 2.98
CA ALA A 111 21.00 12.27 4.24
C ALA A 111 20.20 11.02 4.62
N ASP A 112 20.00 10.82 5.92
CA ASP A 112 19.20 9.74 6.47
C ASP A 112 17.70 10.01 6.31
N GLY A 113 16.89 8.96 6.23
CA GLY A 113 15.42 9.04 6.29
C GLY A 113 14.76 9.71 5.09
N VAL A 114 15.48 9.85 3.97
CA VAL A 114 14.92 10.43 2.74
C VAL A 114 13.87 9.51 2.15
N THR A 115 12.72 10.07 1.78
CA THR A 115 11.67 9.35 1.05
C THR A 115 11.57 9.91 -0.36
N VAL A 116 11.50 9.03 -1.35
CA VAL A 116 11.21 9.38 -2.76
C VAL A 116 9.98 8.59 -3.16
N GLU A 117 8.92 9.28 -3.57
CA GLU A 117 7.65 8.63 -3.87
C GLU A 117 6.88 9.19 -5.07
N ALA A 118 6.08 8.33 -5.69
CA ALA A 118 5.09 8.67 -6.72
C ALA A 118 5.67 9.43 -7.93
N LEU A 119 6.81 9.00 -8.46
CA LEU A 119 7.43 9.59 -9.66
C LEU A 119 8.22 8.56 -10.48
N THR A 120 8.47 8.89 -11.74
CA THR A 120 9.44 8.21 -12.59
C THR A 120 10.83 8.86 -12.44
N ILE A 121 11.85 8.04 -12.23
CA ILE A 121 13.28 8.41 -12.36
C ILE A 121 13.78 7.82 -13.67
N ASN A 122 13.88 8.65 -14.71
CA ASN A 122 14.32 8.21 -16.04
C ASN A 122 15.77 8.65 -16.30
N CYS A 123 16.69 7.70 -16.19
CA CYS A 123 18.10 7.93 -16.46
C CYS A 123 18.42 8.14 -17.93
N ASN A 124 17.50 7.78 -18.86
CA ASN A 124 17.60 8.02 -20.30
C ASN A 124 18.95 7.61 -20.92
N GLY A 125 19.62 6.59 -20.37
CA GLY A 125 20.98 6.20 -20.75
C GLY A 125 22.05 7.26 -20.48
N ASN A 126 21.70 8.34 -19.81
CA ASN A 126 22.56 9.49 -19.56
C ASN A 126 23.13 9.44 -18.13
N ALA A 127 22.43 8.80 -17.20
CA ALA A 127 22.91 8.59 -15.84
C ALA A 127 23.39 7.16 -15.61
N LYS A 128 24.54 7.03 -14.93
CA LYS A 128 25.11 5.72 -14.54
C LYS A 128 24.21 4.97 -13.55
N HIS A 129 23.66 5.69 -12.59
CA HIS A 129 22.77 5.15 -11.56
C HIS A 129 21.49 5.98 -11.46
N ALA A 130 20.37 5.41 -11.01
CA ALA A 130 19.16 6.21 -10.78
C ALA A 130 19.22 6.95 -9.45
N ILE A 131 19.34 6.20 -8.35
CA ILE A 131 19.57 6.72 -7.01
C ILE A 131 20.90 6.16 -6.50
N ARG A 132 21.78 7.05 -6.08
CA ARG A 132 22.99 6.73 -5.37
C ARG A 132 22.87 7.24 -3.93
N THR A 133 23.18 6.43 -2.93
CA THR A 133 23.25 6.89 -1.53
C THR A 133 24.70 7.08 -1.09
N GLY A 134 24.92 7.80 0.02
CA GLY A 134 26.21 7.91 0.68
C GLY A 134 27.06 9.10 0.22
N LYS A 135 27.41 9.94 1.18
CA LYS A 135 28.21 11.16 1.05
C LYS A 135 29.64 10.87 0.59
N ASN A 136 30.04 11.30 -0.61
CA ASN A 136 31.43 11.39 -1.07
C ASN A 136 32.40 10.29 -0.54
N ASN A 137 32.05 9.02 -0.71
CA ASN A 137 32.86 7.86 -0.30
C ASN A 137 33.03 7.66 1.23
N ILE A 138 32.19 8.26 2.08
CA ILE A 138 32.13 8.00 3.53
C ILE A 138 31.17 6.81 3.78
N PRO A 139 31.69 5.65 4.21
CA PRO A 139 30.87 4.48 4.56
C PRO A 139 29.78 4.82 5.57
N GLY A 140 28.55 4.32 5.35
CA GLY A 140 27.44 4.42 6.31
C GLY A 140 26.80 5.81 6.48
N SER A 141 27.04 6.75 5.56
CA SER A 141 26.65 8.15 5.71
C SER A 141 25.21 8.50 5.31
N SER A 142 24.42 7.54 4.82
CA SER A 142 22.99 7.72 4.54
C SER A 142 22.23 6.41 4.76
N LYS A 143 21.24 6.43 5.65
CA LYS A 143 20.39 5.30 6.05
C LYS A 143 18.92 5.57 5.74
N ASP A 144 18.10 4.53 5.83
CA ASP A 144 16.64 4.64 5.83
C ASP A 144 16.06 5.32 4.57
N LEU A 145 16.66 5.05 3.40
CA LEU A 145 16.10 5.48 2.12
C LEU A 145 14.79 4.71 1.88
N LYS A 146 13.71 5.46 1.66
CA LYS A 146 12.40 4.91 1.26
C LYS A 146 12.10 5.24 -0.19
N CYS A 147 11.80 4.22 -0.98
CA CYS A 147 11.35 4.32 -2.36
C CYS A 147 9.94 3.74 -2.45
N ILE A 148 8.94 4.58 -2.74
CA ILE A 148 7.53 4.17 -2.70
C ILE A 148 6.85 4.53 -4.02
N ASN A 149 6.24 3.55 -4.68
CA ASN A 149 5.51 3.76 -5.93
C ASN A 149 6.35 4.53 -6.96
N LEU A 150 7.58 4.08 -7.20
CA LEU A 150 8.49 4.65 -8.19
C LEU A 150 8.49 3.87 -9.48
N ASN A 151 8.87 4.53 -10.57
CA ASN A 151 9.25 3.87 -11.81
C ASN A 151 10.68 4.27 -12.17
N VAL A 152 11.63 3.34 -12.08
CA VAL A 152 13.06 3.57 -12.26
C VAL A 152 13.50 3.01 -13.61
N GLN A 153 13.87 3.90 -14.53
CA GLN A 153 14.07 3.54 -15.93
C GLN A 153 15.46 3.86 -16.46
N ASN A 154 15.96 3.01 -17.37
CA ASN A 154 17.02 3.36 -18.33
C ASN A 154 18.36 3.78 -17.71
N HIS A 155 18.73 3.22 -16.55
CA HIS A 155 20.03 3.44 -15.94
C HIS A 155 21.10 2.58 -16.62
N LYS A 156 22.33 3.11 -16.72
CA LYS A 156 23.49 2.42 -17.35
C LYS A 156 24.19 1.42 -16.43
N SER A 157 23.80 1.33 -15.17
CA SER A 157 24.42 0.40 -14.21
C SER A 157 23.43 -0.04 -13.14
N LYS A 158 23.15 0.78 -12.13
CA LYS A 158 22.30 0.39 -10.99
C LYS A 158 21.09 1.30 -10.87
N GLY A 159 19.94 0.75 -10.52
CA GLY A 159 18.78 1.52 -10.08
C GLY A 159 19.11 2.22 -8.76
N ILE A 160 19.30 1.44 -7.69
CA ILE A 160 19.66 1.91 -6.35
C ILE A 160 21.03 1.34 -5.97
N PHE A 161 21.93 2.21 -5.51
CA PHE A 161 23.30 1.84 -5.16
C PHE A 161 23.88 2.73 -4.07
N ALA A 162 24.49 2.18 -3.03
CA ALA A 162 25.17 2.99 -2.02
C ALA A 162 26.52 3.58 -2.48
N GLY A 163 27.03 3.23 -3.66
CA GLY A 163 28.44 3.46 -3.95
C GLY A 163 29.30 2.34 -3.36
N TYR A 164 30.47 2.12 -3.96
CA TYR A 164 31.40 1.12 -3.43
C TYR A 164 31.74 1.45 -1.98
N GLY A 165 31.74 0.46 -1.09
CA GLY A 165 32.15 0.59 0.32
C GLY A 165 31.22 1.43 1.21
N ASN A 166 30.01 1.70 0.74
CA ASN A 166 28.93 2.23 1.54
C ASN A 166 27.82 1.17 1.62
N ILE A 167 27.01 1.22 2.67
CA ILE A 167 25.99 0.22 2.97
C ILE A 167 24.60 0.84 2.78
N LEU A 168 23.68 0.12 2.13
CA LEU A 168 22.25 0.47 2.07
C LEU A 168 21.53 0.04 3.36
N ASN A 169 21.83 0.71 4.47
CA ASN A 169 21.18 0.45 5.76
C ASN A 169 19.71 0.90 5.74
N GLY A 170 18.79 0.02 6.14
CA GLY A 170 17.37 0.37 6.34
C GLY A 170 16.61 0.67 5.04
N LEU A 171 17.07 0.15 3.90
CA LEU A 171 16.42 0.36 2.62
C LEU A 171 14.97 -0.16 2.66
N TYR A 172 14.02 0.69 2.27
CA TYR A 172 12.62 0.31 2.12
C TYR A 172 12.15 0.58 0.68
N VAL A 173 11.68 -0.45 -0.01
CA VAL A 173 11.15 -0.36 -1.38
C VAL A 173 9.76 -1.00 -1.43
N ASP A 174 8.78 -0.26 -1.93
CA ASP A 174 7.37 -0.69 -1.99
C ASP A 174 6.68 -0.19 -3.26
N GLY A 175 6.01 -1.08 -4.00
CA GLY A 175 5.22 -0.70 -5.18
C GLY A 175 6.04 -0.15 -6.35
N CYS A 176 7.34 -0.43 -6.40
CA CYS A 176 8.27 0.17 -7.36
C CYS A 176 8.48 -0.71 -8.60
N ASP A 177 8.59 -0.09 -9.76
CA ASP A 177 8.93 -0.75 -11.02
C ASP A 177 10.36 -0.37 -11.41
N PHE A 178 11.21 -1.36 -11.65
CA PHE A 178 12.57 -1.19 -12.14
C PHE A 178 12.66 -1.78 -13.55
N PHE A 179 13.05 -0.94 -14.51
CA PHE A 179 13.18 -1.33 -15.91
C PHE A 179 14.44 -0.75 -16.56
N SER A 180 15.23 -1.57 -17.26
CA SER A 180 16.31 -1.05 -18.10
C SER A 180 16.48 -1.86 -19.37
N ASP A 181 16.52 -1.20 -20.52
CA ASP A 181 16.84 -1.83 -21.81
C ASP A 181 18.35 -1.87 -22.11
N TYR A 182 19.17 -1.32 -21.21
CA TYR A 182 20.61 -1.30 -21.39
C TYR A 182 21.22 -2.63 -20.99
N ASP A 183 21.95 -3.23 -21.93
CA ASP A 183 22.73 -4.46 -21.75
C ASP A 183 23.88 -4.20 -20.77
N ASN A 184 23.56 -4.30 -19.48
CA ASN A 184 24.48 -4.01 -18.40
C ASN A 184 24.59 -5.26 -17.53
N ALA A 185 25.79 -5.71 -17.19
CA ALA A 185 26.00 -6.85 -16.30
C ALA A 185 25.62 -6.56 -14.81
N TYR A 186 24.68 -5.65 -14.56
CA TYR A 186 24.51 -4.97 -13.29
C TYR A 186 23.06 -4.98 -12.78
N PRO A 187 22.82 -5.17 -11.47
CA PRO A 187 21.52 -5.27 -10.86
C PRO A 187 20.79 -3.94 -10.73
N HIS A 188 19.47 -3.98 -10.70
CA HIS A 188 18.66 -2.82 -10.34
C HIS A 188 18.92 -2.37 -8.90
N ILE A 189 19.07 -3.28 -7.95
CA ILE A 189 19.42 -2.96 -6.56
C ILE A 189 20.70 -3.70 -6.18
N MET A 190 21.70 -2.95 -5.71
CA MET A 190 22.95 -3.52 -5.19
C MET A 190 23.13 -3.12 -3.73
N ILE A 191 22.96 -4.11 -2.85
CA ILE A 191 23.22 -4.04 -1.42
C ILE A 191 24.62 -4.62 -1.20
N ALA A 192 25.64 -3.81 -1.52
CA ALA A 192 27.04 -4.18 -1.29
C ALA A 192 27.48 -3.67 0.08
N ASN A 193 28.17 -4.51 0.85
CA ASN A 193 28.57 -4.15 2.21
C ASN A 193 30.09 -3.91 2.39
N ARG A 194 30.86 -3.87 1.29
CA ARG A 194 32.28 -3.47 1.31
C ARG A 194 32.77 -2.76 0.06
N LYS A 195 33.99 -2.23 0.13
CA LYS A 195 34.83 -1.72 -0.97
C LYS A 195 35.93 -2.77 -1.23
N TRP A 196 36.47 -2.85 -2.44
CA TRP A 196 37.66 -3.68 -2.72
C TRP A 196 38.74 -3.43 -1.66
N ASN A 197 39.28 -4.50 -1.05
CA ASN A 197 40.25 -4.47 0.04
C ASN A 197 39.78 -3.86 1.39
N GLN A 198 38.47 -3.79 1.66
CA GLN A 198 37.94 -3.41 2.98
C GLN A 198 37.30 -4.59 3.70
N VAL A 199 37.34 -4.57 5.04
CA VAL A 199 36.61 -5.53 5.86
C VAL A 199 35.11 -5.32 5.62
N PRO A 200 34.35 -6.37 5.26
CA PRO A 200 32.90 -6.26 5.11
C PRO A 200 32.24 -5.85 6.43
N ALA A 201 31.11 -5.16 6.33
CA ALA A 201 30.31 -4.87 7.51
C ALA A 201 29.81 -6.19 8.14
N PRO A 202 29.98 -6.41 9.45
CA PRO A 202 29.52 -7.65 10.09
C PRO A 202 28.00 -7.76 10.07
N GLU A 203 27.30 -6.63 10.04
CA GLU A 203 25.84 -6.54 10.00
C GLU A 203 25.41 -5.26 9.28
N ILE A 204 24.18 -5.27 8.76
CA ILE A 204 23.50 -4.10 8.20
C ILE A 204 22.12 -3.94 8.84
N ASP A 205 21.56 -2.73 8.82
CA ASP A 205 20.17 -2.52 9.21
C ASP A 205 19.25 -3.22 8.19
N PRO A 206 18.19 -3.92 8.64
CA PRO A 206 17.39 -4.78 7.76
C PRO A 206 16.74 -3.96 6.64
N PHE A 207 16.72 -4.53 5.44
CA PHE A 207 15.99 -3.96 4.31
C PHE A 207 14.66 -4.67 4.07
N THR A 208 13.72 -3.96 3.47
CA THR A 208 12.44 -4.50 3.01
C THR A 208 12.22 -4.11 1.56
N ILE A 209 11.98 -5.10 0.70
CA ILE A 209 11.64 -4.89 -0.70
C ILE A 209 10.35 -5.66 -0.96
N LYS A 210 9.26 -4.94 -1.25
CA LYS A 210 7.96 -5.56 -1.45
C LYS A 210 7.15 -5.01 -2.61
N ASN A 211 6.20 -5.81 -3.10
CA ASN A 211 5.22 -5.42 -4.11
C ASN A 211 5.83 -4.74 -5.34
N SER A 212 7.05 -5.13 -5.71
CA SER A 212 7.87 -4.42 -6.69
C SER A 212 8.17 -5.31 -7.90
N THR A 213 8.26 -4.68 -9.08
CA THR A 213 8.54 -5.36 -10.34
C THR A 213 9.95 -5.04 -10.81
N PHE A 214 10.68 -6.06 -11.24
CA PHE A 214 12.03 -5.94 -11.79
C PHE A 214 12.07 -6.57 -13.17
N ALA A 215 12.37 -5.78 -14.20
CA ALA A 215 12.31 -6.23 -15.59
C ALA A 215 13.39 -5.57 -16.46
N GLY A 216 13.63 -6.13 -17.65
CA GLY A 216 14.55 -5.58 -18.64
C GLY A 216 15.88 -6.34 -18.72
N LYS A 217 16.76 -5.85 -19.59
CA LYS A 217 18.07 -6.45 -19.88
C LYS A 217 19.04 -6.11 -18.75
N GLY A 218 19.76 -7.12 -18.27
CA GLY A 218 20.57 -6.96 -17.07
C GLY A 218 21.19 -8.25 -16.56
N GLY A 219 22.48 -8.21 -16.20
CA GLY A 219 23.20 -9.31 -15.55
C GLY A 219 22.78 -9.59 -14.10
N GLY A 220 21.75 -8.94 -13.57
CA GLY A 220 21.21 -9.15 -12.22
C GLY A 220 19.93 -8.33 -12.02
N THR A 221 19.05 -8.63 -11.06
CA THR A 221 18.04 -7.65 -10.58
C THR A 221 18.31 -7.16 -9.16
N LEU A 222 18.52 -8.06 -8.21
CA LEU A 222 18.83 -7.74 -6.83
C LEU A 222 20.07 -8.54 -6.42
N ASN A 223 21.08 -7.84 -5.91
CA ASN A 223 22.24 -8.48 -5.33
C ASN A 223 22.47 -7.95 -3.90
N ALA A 224 22.46 -8.84 -2.91
CA ALA A 224 23.07 -8.56 -1.61
C ALA A 224 24.34 -9.39 -1.48
N ALA A 225 25.47 -8.71 -1.48
CA ALA A 225 26.78 -9.35 -1.51
C ALA A 225 27.73 -8.64 -0.57
N ASN A 226 28.61 -9.40 0.05
CA ASN A 226 29.72 -8.80 0.75
C ASN A 226 30.83 -8.28 -0.18
N SER A 227 30.88 -8.72 -1.45
CA SER A 227 31.90 -8.33 -2.43
C SER A 227 31.40 -7.27 -3.41
N ILE A 228 32.33 -6.57 -4.06
CA ILE A 228 32.02 -5.49 -5.01
C ILE A 228 31.85 -5.96 -6.46
N GLU A 229 32.23 -7.21 -6.76
CA GLU A 229 32.23 -7.77 -8.11
C GLU A 229 31.28 -8.96 -8.23
N PHE A 230 30.73 -9.07 -9.43
CA PHE A 230 29.67 -9.98 -9.84
C PHE A 230 30.13 -11.45 -10.00
N ASP A 231 31.33 -11.81 -9.54
CA ASP A 231 31.94 -13.15 -9.67
C ASP A 231 33.14 -13.33 -8.70
N GLY A 232 32.88 -13.39 -7.39
CA GLY A 232 33.78 -14.04 -6.40
C GLY A 232 35.29 -13.73 -6.49
N GLY A 233 35.66 -12.50 -6.83
CA GLY A 233 37.06 -12.10 -7.06
C GLY A 233 37.88 -12.11 -5.77
N ASN A 234 38.51 -13.25 -5.48
CA ASN A 234 39.60 -13.47 -4.52
C ASN A 234 39.52 -12.63 -3.22
N ASP A 235 38.45 -12.82 -2.46
CA ASP A 235 38.25 -12.17 -1.18
C ASP A 235 38.49 -13.17 -0.03
N ASP A 236 39.72 -13.17 0.51
CA ASP A 236 40.16 -13.98 1.66
C ASP A 236 39.44 -13.59 2.99
N VAL A 237 38.11 -13.61 3.06
CA VAL A 237 37.38 -13.36 4.31
C VAL A 237 36.30 -14.39 4.60
N ASN A 238 36.54 -15.19 5.64
CA ASN A 238 35.55 -16.06 6.29
C ASN A 238 34.48 -15.25 7.07
N ILE A 239 33.95 -14.16 6.51
CA ILE A 239 33.02 -13.25 7.20
C ILE A 239 31.78 -13.06 6.34
N ALA A 240 30.67 -13.61 6.81
CA ALA A 240 29.35 -13.30 6.27
C ALA A 240 28.77 -12.04 6.93
N THR A 241 27.96 -11.30 6.18
CA THR A 241 27.24 -10.14 6.70
C THR A 241 25.83 -10.52 7.13
N ASP A 242 25.48 -10.20 8.37
CA ASP A 242 24.13 -10.37 8.90
C ASP A 242 23.17 -9.33 8.30
N LEU A 243 22.14 -9.81 7.60
CA LEU A 243 21.08 -9.00 7.01
C LEU A 243 19.91 -8.76 7.97
N LYS A 244 19.99 -9.25 9.22
CA LYS A 244 19.06 -8.99 10.33
C LYS A 244 17.58 -9.26 10.03
N GLY A 245 17.30 -10.32 9.27
CA GLY A 245 15.94 -10.69 8.90
C GLY A 245 15.38 -9.84 7.76
N SER A 246 16.24 -9.37 6.85
CA SER A 246 15.81 -8.63 5.66
C SER A 246 14.81 -9.42 4.83
N LEU A 247 13.82 -8.71 4.25
CA LEU A 247 12.66 -9.31 3.62
C LEU A 247 12.49 -8.88 2.16
N ILE A 248 12.32 -9.86 1.29
CA ILE A 248 11.90 -9.67 -0.10
C ILE A 248 10.56 -10.39 -0.27
N THR A 249 9.46 -9.66 -0.54
CA THR A 249 8.12 -10.29 -0.58
C THR A 249 7.15 -9.72 -1.62
N GLY A 250 6.31 -10.55 -2.24
CA GLY A 250 5.31 -10.06 -3.20
C GLY A 250 5.91 -9.41 -4.45
N CYS A 251 7.18 -9.68 -4.76
CA CYS A 251 7.89 -9.08 -5.89
C CYS A 251 7.76 -9.94 -7.14
N THR A 252 7.81 -9.30 -8.31
CA THR A 252 7.87 -9.97 -9.61
C THR A 252 9.21 -9.70 -10.28
N PHE A 253 9.88 -10.76 -10.73
CA PHE A 253 11.14 -10.68 -11.44
C PHE A 253 10.98 -11.24 -12.86
N GLU A 254 11.35 -10.45 -13.87
CA GLU A 254 11.13 -10.78 -15.27
C GLU A 254 12.45 -10.84 -16.06
N LYS A 255 12.80 -12.04 -16.55
CA LYS A 255 13.68 -12.27 -17.70
C LYS A 255 15.00 -11.48 -17.67
N THR A 256 15.78 -11.70 -16.62
CA THR A 256 17.17 -11.22 -16.50
C THR A 256 18.17 -12.11 -17.23
N ASP A 257 19.36 -11.61 -17.55
CA ASP A 257 20.37 -12.37 -18.28
C ASP A 257 21.24 -13.29 -17.43
N LYS A 258 21.45 -12.96 -16.14
CA LYS A 258 22.22 -13.80 -15.18
C LYS A 258 21.32 -14.30 -14.06
N TRP A 259 21.07 -13.50 -13.02
CA TRP A 259 20.22 -13.91 -11.90
C TRP A 259 19.20 -12.86 -11.50
N GLN A 260 18.11 -13.31 -10.89
CA GLN A 260 17.09 -12.38 -10.41
C GLN A 260 17.44 -11.93 -9.00
N ILE A 261 17.69 -12.86 -8.09
CA ILE A 261 18.20 -12.56 -6.75
C ILE A 261 19.52 -13.30 -6.54
N SER A 262 20.53 -12.58 -6.03
CA SER A 262 21.75 -13.18 -5.51
C SER A 262 22.02 -12.78 -4.07
N PHE A 263 22.38 -13.79 -3.27
CA PHE A 263 22.94 -13.65 -1.93
C PHE A 263 24.35 -14.22 -1.92
N VAL A 264 25.33 -13.39 -1.58
CA VAL A 264 26.75 -13.76 -1.57
C VAL A 264 27.37 -13.37 -0.22
N GLU A 265 27.84 -14.35 0.55
CA GLU A 265 28.48 -14.14 1.86
C GLU A 265 27.61 -13.31 2.82
N CYS A 266 26.35 -13.71 2.96
CA CYS A 266 25.36 -13.03 3.81
C CYS A 266 24.38 -14.01 4.47
N ILE A 267 23.86 -13.63 5.63
CA ILE A 267 23.01 -14.48 6.47
C ILE A 267 21.72 -13.77 6.89
N ASN A 268 20.72 -14.54 7.34
CA ASN A 268 19.47 -14.05 7.94
C ASN A 268 18.61 -13.18 7.01
N ALA A 269 18.06 -13.77 5.94
CA ALA A 269 17.11 -13.10 5.05
C ALA A 269 16.00 -14.02 4.55
N SER A 270 14.95 -13.44 3.98
CA SER A 270 13.78 -14.18 3.49
C SER A 270 13.33 -13.70 2.12
N ILE A 271 12.97 -14.67 1.26
CA ILE A 271 12.37 -14.48 -0.05
C ILE A 271 11.01 -15.19 -0.02
N THR A 272 9.92 -14.42 0.03
CA THR A 272 8.58 -14.99 0.22
C THR A 272 7.57 -14.51 -0.81
N ASN A 273 6.64 -15.37 -1.25
CA ASN A 273 5.51 -14.97 -2.09
C ASN A 273 5.89 -14.18 -3.36
N CYS A 274 7.07 -14.46 -3.93
CA CYS A 274 7.56 -13.79 -5.13
C CYS A 274 7.29 -14.62 -6.40
N ILE A 275 7.23 -13.93 -7.54
CA ILE A 275 7.05 -14.53 -8.87
C ILE A 275 8.33 -14.34 -9.67
N PHE A 276 9.00 -15.43 -10.01
CA PHE A 276 10.18 -15.46 -10.86
C PHE A 276 9.78 -15.99 -12.24
N LYS A 277 9.83 -15.14 -13.27
CA LYS A 277 9.48 -15.54 -14.65
C LYS A 277 10.65 -16.12 -15.44
N GLY A 278 11.69 -16.59 -14.75
CA GLY A 278 12.88 -17.17 -15.36
C GLY A 278 13.85 -16.15 -15.94
N THR A 279 14.98 -16.68 -16.40
CA THR A 279 16.07 -15.91 -17.01
C THR A 279 16.02 -15.99 -18.54
N THR A 280 16.63 -15.06 -19.25
CA THR A 280 16.70 -15.08 -20.72
C THR A 280 17.51 -16.26 -21.25
N GLY A 281 18.37 -16.85 -20.42
CA GLY A 281 19.34 -17.86 -20.83
C GLY A 281 20.51 -17.30 -21.65
N ALA A 282 20.68 -15.98 -21.71
CA ALA A 282 21.79 -15.34 -22.43
C ALA A 282 23.16 -15.63 -21.80
N GLN A 283 23.23 -15.94 -20.50
CA GLN A 283 24.44 -16.40 -19.82
C GLN A 283 24.35 -17.87 -19.40
N ASN A 284 25.49 -18.55 -19.46
CA ASN A 284 25.65 -19.86 -18.85
C ASN A 284 25.49 -19.71 -17.33
N PHE A 285 24.75 -20.63 -16.68
CA PHE A 285 24.44 -20.58 -15.25
C PHE A 285 23.56 -19.38 -14.83
N ALA A 286 22.62 -18.98 -15.67
CA ALA A 286 21.60 -18.02 -15.28
C ALA A 286 20.55 -18.68 -14.35
N GLN A 287 20.24 -18.09 -13.19
CA GLN A 287 19.28 -18.64 -12.20
C GLN A 287 18.35 -17.57 -11.60
N PRO A 288 17.05 -17.86 -11.42
CA PRO A 288 16.18 -17.04 -10.58
C PRO A 288 16.78 -16.68 -9.22
N ILE A 289 17.29 -17.68 -8.48
CA ILE A 289 17.87 -17.49 -7.16
C ILE A 289 19.29 -18.07 -7.12
N HIS A 290 20.23 -17.27 -6.65
CA HIS A 290 21.65 -17.58 -6.57
C HIS A 290 22.18 -17.39 -5.14
N LEU A 291 22.68 -18.45 -4.53
CA LEU A 291 23.23 -18.46 -3.17
C LEU A 291 24.71 -18.86 -3.21
N GLU A 292 25.62 -17.95 -2.93
CA GLU A 292 27.05 -18.20 -3.12
C GLU A 292 27.84 -17.88 -1.84
N GLN A 293 28.67 -18.81 -1.37
CA GLN A 293 29.69 -18.62 -0.32
C GLN A 293 29.14 -18.09 1.04
N LEU A 294 29.33 -18.82 2.15
CA LEU A 294 28.99 -18.35 3.51
C LEU A 294 27.55 -17.81 3.65
N VAL A 295 26.60 -18.42 2.94
CA VAL A 295 25.18 -18.09 3.03
C VAL A 295 24.55 -18.94 4.13
N GLU A 296 23.78 -18.33 5.03
CA GLU A 296 23.18 -19.06 6.15
C GLU A 296 21.81 -18.51 6.53
N ASN A 297 20.92 -19.38 7.01
CA ASN A 297 19.63 -19.00 7.56
C ASN A 297 18.79 -18.16 6.57
N ILE A 298 18.68 -18.67 5.35
CA ILE A 298 17.82 -18.10 4.31
C ILE A 298 16.52 -18.88 4.22
N LEU A 299 15.40 -18.17 4.27
CA LEU A 299 14.07 -18.73 4.01
C LEU A 299 13.61 -18.40 2.58
N ILE A 300 13.25 -19.43 1.82
CA ILE A 300 12.66 -19.31 0.48
C ILE A 300 11.29 -19.99 0.52
N GLU A 301 10.22 -19.21 0.63
CA GLU A 301 8.87 -19.73 0.91
C GLU A 301 7.77 -19.19 -0.01
N GLY A 302 6.87 -20.06 -0.50
CA GLY A 302 5.65 -19.59 -1.15
C GLY A 302 5.87 -18.96 -2.53
N ASN A 303 7.02 -19.18 -3.17
CA ASN A 303 7.37 -18.53 -4.43
C ASN A 303 6.92 -19.35 -5.65
N GLN A 304 6.61 -18.65 -6.75
CA GLN A 304 6.47 -19.26 -8.08
C GLN A 304 7.79 -19.10 -8.83
N ILE A 305 8.53 -20.18 -9.02
CA ILE A 305 9.88 -20.17 -9.57
C ILE A 305 9.86 -20.82 -10.95
N ASN A 306 9.91 -20.00 -12.01
CA ASN A 306 10.04 -20.47 -13.38
C ASN A 306 11.50 -20.38 -13.85
N GLN A 307 11.92 -21.32 -14.68
CA GLN A 307 13.13 -21.21 -15.49
C GLN A 307 12.84 -21.63 -16.95
N SER A 308 13.43 -20.92 -17.90
CA SER A 308 13.28 -21.21 -19.34
C SER A 308 14.57 -21.69 -20.01
N ASN A 309 15.66 -21.83 -19.26
CA ASN A 309 16.95 -22.29 -19.75
C ASN A 309 17.29 -23.67 -19.19
N SER A 310 17.37 -24.68 -20.06
CA SER A 310 17.73 -26.06 -19.72
C SER A 310 19.16 -26.23 -19.18
N GLY A 311 20.03 -25.24 -19.35
CA GLY A 311 21.39 -25.20 -18.81
C GLY A 311 21.54 -24.43 -17.49
N GLY A 312 20.48 -23.72 -17.05
CA GLY A 312 20.44 -23.01 -15.77
C GLY A 312 19.65 -23.78 -14.72
N ASP A 313 19.84 -23.46 -13.44
CA ASP A 313 19.02 -24.01 -12.35
C ASP A 313 17.94 -23.01 -11.94
N HIS A 314 16.92 -23.46 -11.21
CA HIS A 314 15.98 -22.52 -10.57
C HIS A 314 16.64 -21.86 -9.35
N ILE A 315 17.21 -22.69 -8.48
CA ILE A 315 18.02 -22.27 -7.34
C ILE A 315 19.41 -22.91 -7.49
N TRP A 316 20.43 -22.07 -7.46
CA TRP A 316 21.82 -22.52 -7.41
C TRP A 316 22.47 -22.15 -6.09
N SER A 317 23.19 -23.10 -5.52
CA SER A 317 24.06 -22.94 -4.37
C SER A 317 25.50 -23.37 -4.68
N GLY A 318 26.49 -22.69 -4.10
CA GLY A 318 27.88 -23.15 -4.23
C GLY A 318 28.93 -22.31 -3.48
N GLY A 319 30.13 -22.89 -3.33
CA GLY A 319 31.35 -22.21 -2.86
C GLY A 319 32.29 -21.81 -4.01
N SER A 320 33.42 -21.15 -3.71
CA SER A 320 34.35 -20.66 -4.74
C SER A 320 35.10 -21.79 -5.46
N ASP A 321 35.39 -21.57 -6.75
CA ASP A 321 36.23 -22.46 -7.59
C ASP A 321 37.74 -22.33 -7.30
N GLN A 322 38.15 -21.51 -6.31
CA GLN A 322 39.51 -20.96 -6.21
C GLN A 322 40.44 -21.67 -5.19
N GLY A 323 40.14 -22.91 -4.82
CA GLY A 323 41.11 -23.80 -4.14
C GLY A 323 41.13 -23.77 -2.61
N THR A 324 40.33 -22.93 -1.96
CA THR A 324 40.00 -23.02 -0.52
C THR A 324 38.55 -23.49 -0.37
N PRO A 325 38.26 -24.51 0.47
CA PRO A 325 36.88 -24.92 0.72
C PRO A 325 36.18 -23.80 1.51
N ILE A 326 35.47 -22.91 0.81
CA ILE A 326 34.58 -21.93 1.43
C ILE A 326 33.23 -22.59 1.70
N ALA A 327 32.61 -22.27 2.83
CA ALA A 327 31.36 -22.92 3.22
C ALA A 327 30.23 -22.64 2.22
N GLY A 328 29.45 -23.67 1.88
CA GLY A 328 28.25 -23.55 1.07
C GLY A 328 27.05 -23.10 1.91
N PRO A 329 25.87 -22.90 1.28
CA PRO A 329 24.69 -22.47 2.01
C PRO A 329 24.25 -23.45 3.10
N SER A 330 24.05 -22.97 4.33
CA SER A 330 23.68 -23.80 5.49
C SER A 330 22.44 -23.28 6.20
N ASN A 331 21.75 -24.13 6.95
CA ASN A 331 20.55 -23.78 7.72
C ASN A 331 19.48 -23.06 6.87
N CYS A 332 19.42 -23.31 5.56
CA CYS A 332 18.44 -22.71 4.67
C CYS A 332 17.17 -23.56 4.61
N ILE A 333 16.01 -22.91 4.51
CA ILE A 333 14.71 -23.56 4.40
C ILE A 333 14.08 -23.15 3.07
N ILE A 334 13.78 -24.14 2.23
CA ILE A 334 13.14 -23.96 0.92
C ILE A 334 11.83 -24.73 0.94
N ARG A 335 10.71 -24.03 1.01
CA ARG A 335 9.42 -24.70 1.15
C ARG A 335 8.23 -24.04 0.48
N ASN A 336 7.19 -24.83 0.21
CA ASN A 336 5.94 -24.32 -0.37
C ASN A 336 6.15 -23.54 -1.69
N ASN A 337 7.21 -23.81 -2.44
CA ASN A 337 7.47 -23.16 -3.72
C ASN A 337 6.93 -24.02 -4.87
N VAL A 338 6.51 -23.37 -5.95
CA VAL A 338 6.06 -24.01 -7.19
C VAL A 338 7.12 -23.81 -8.26
N PHE A 339 7.73 -24.90 -8.72
CA PHE A 339 8.74 -24.91 -9.76
C PHE A 339 8.10 -25.20 -11.12
N THR A 340 8.42 -24.40 -12.14
CA THR A 340 7.84 -24.54 -13.48
C THR A 340 8.87 -24.31 -14.59
N GLY A 341 8.60 -24.84 -15.78
CA GLY A 341 9.45 -24.60 -16.95
C GLY A 341 10.56 -25.64 -17.11
N VAL A 342 11.66 -25.26 -17.77
CA VAL A 342 12.76 -26.17 -18.13
C VAL A 342 14.06 -25.66 -17.52
N ALA A 343 14.70 -26.54 -16.74
CA ALA A 343 15.97 -26.25 -16.06
C ALA A 343 16.90 -27.46 -16.08
N ARG A 344 18.14 -27.25 -15.65
CA ARG A 344 19.04 -28.31 -15.25
C ARG A 344 18.55 -28.97 -13.95
N SER A 345 18.30 -28.15 -12.94
CA SER A 345 17.84 -28.59 -11.62
C SER A 345 16.82 -27.61 -11.03
N GLY A 346 16.01 -28.09 -10.08
CA GLY A 346 15.17 -27.25 -9.23
C GLY A 346 16.02 -26.61 -8.14
N TYR A 347 16.74 -27.43 -7.40
CA TYR A 347 17.79 -27.01 -6.49
C TYR A 347 19.10 -27.71 -6.86
N PHE A 348 20.17 -26.95 -7.03
CA PHE A 348 21.49 -27.49 -7.34
C PHE A 348 22.56 -26.91 -6.43
N ASP A 349 23.34 -27.80 -5.82
CA ASP A 349 24.48 -27.46 -5.02
C ASP A 349 25.80 -27.90 -5.67
N ARG A 350 26.71 -26.94 -5.86
CA ARG A 350 27.91 -27.16 -6.67
C ARG A 350 29.02 -27.87 -5.92
N ILE A 351 29.31 -27.52 -4.67
CA ILE A 351 30.54 -27.92 -3.95
C ILE A 351 30.22 -28.63 -2.62
N SER A 352 30.90 -29.75 -2.37
CA SER A 352 30.51 -30.80 -1.41
C SER A 352 30.94 -30.67 0.04
N THR A 353 31.54 -29.54 0.45
CA THR A 353 32.20 -29.49 1.76
C THR A 353 31.45 -28.73 2.85
N ALA A 354 30.25 -28.18 2.62
CA ALA A 354 29.65 -27.30 3.63
C ALA A 354 28.17 -26.87 3.46
N ALA A 355 27.36 -27.49 2.60
CA ALA A 355 25.92 -27.24 2.68
C ALA A 355 25.31 -28.11 3.78
N ASP A 356 25.13 -27.55 4.97
CA ASP A 356 24.73 -28.32 6.14
C ASP A 356 23.37 -27.87 6.68
N ASN A 357 22.57 -28.86 7.11
CA ASN A 357 21.25 -28.65 7.74
C ASN A 357 20.24 -27.86 6.89
N ASN A 358 20.27 -28.01 5.57
CA ASN A 358 19.25 -27.41 4.72
C ASN A 358 17.99 -28.27 4.70
N ILE A 359 16.82 -27.63 4.67
CA ILE A 359 15.52 -28.28 4.59
C ILE A 359 14.84 -27.88 3.29
N ILE A 360 14.50 -28.87 2.47
CA ILE A 360 13.71 -28.69 1.24
C ILE A 360 12.41 -29.47 1.40
N GLU A 361 11.32 -28.77 1.70
CA GLU A 361 10.05 -29.41 2.05
C GLU A 361 8.84 -28.84 1.29
N ASP A 362 7.85 -29.66 0.98
CA ASP A 362 6.55 -29.20 0.46
C ASP A 362 6.63 -28.33 -0.81
N ASN A 363 7.63 -28.53 -1.66
CA ASN A 363 7.72 -27.85 -2.95
C ASN A 363 7.06 -28.69 -4.06
N ASP A 364 6.40 -28.02 -4.99
CA ASP A 364 5.82 -28.64 -6.17
C ASP A 364 6.78 -28.55 -7.36
N PHE A 365 7.30 -29.69 -7.79
CA PHE A 365 8.15 -29.84 -8.98
C PHE A 365 7.42 -30.48 -10.17
N SER A 366 6.13 -30.80 -10.03
CA SER A 366 5.37 -31.58 -11.01
C SER A 366 5.26 -30.91 -12.38
N ASN A 367 5.35 -29.58 -12.43
CA ASN A 367 5.23 -28.76 -13.62
C ASN A 367 6.58 -28.29 -14.19
N ALA A 368 7.71 -28.82 -13.68
CA ALA A 368 9.04 -28.54 -14.16
C ALA A 368 9.66 -29.75 -14.87
N THR A 369 10.51 -29.48 -15.87
CA THR A 369 11.31 -30.49 -16.57
C THR A 369 12.79 -30.27 -16.28
N PHE A 370 13.48 -31.33 -15.83
CA PHE A 370 14.90 -31.28 -15.45
C PHE A 370 15.77 -32.10 -16.40
N THR A 371 16.91 -31.53 -16.81
CA THR A 371 17.94 -32.27 -17.55
C THR A 371 18.94 -32.98 -16.63
N GLY A 372 19.05 -32.55 -15.37
CA GLY A 372 19.80 -33.18 -14.28
C GLY A 372 18.86 -33.75 -13.21
N TYR A 373 19.23 -33.57 -11.95
CA TYR A 373 18.38 -33.92 -10.81
C TYR A 373 17.44 -32.76 -10.50
N ALA A 374 16.23 -33.05 -10.02
CA ALA A 374 15.37 -31.98 -9.53
C ALA A 374 15.96 -31.34 -8.27
N VAL A 375 16.60 -32.15 -7.42
CA VAL A 375 17.33 -31.71 -6.24
C VAL A 375 18.69 -32.41 -6.21
N ASP A 376 19.78 -31.65 -6.31
CA ASP A 376 21.16 -32.11 -6.15
C ASP A 376 21.78 -31.35 -4.98
N ILE A 377 21.97 -31.99 -3.82
CA ILE A 377 22.51 -31.35 -2.61
C ILE A 377 23.83 -32.00 -2.21
N LYS A 378 24.82 -31.18 -1.85
CA LYS A 378 26.14 -31.66 -1.46
C LYS A 378 26.56 -31.11 -0.10
N GLY A 379 26.50 -31.95 0.92
CA GLY A 379 26.91 -31.64 2.27
C GLY A 379 26.25 -32.60 3.26
N ASN A 380 26.10 -32.21 4.52
CA ASN A 380 25.65 -33.11 5.57
C ASN A 380 24.32 -32.70 6.19
N ASN A 381 23.59 -33.69 6.71
CA ASN A 381 22.36 -33.49 7.48
C ASN A 381 21.28 -32.66 6.75
N ASN A 382 21.25 -32.74 5.41
CA ASN A 382 20.22 -32.09 4.61
C ASN A 382 18.99 -32.98 4.52
N ASP A 383 17.82 -32.36 4.55
CA ASP A 383 16.55 -33.06 4.56
C ASP A 383 15.68 -32.63 3.37
N VAL A 384 15.23 -33.58 2.56
CA VAL A 384 14.39 -33.34 1.39
C VAL A 384 13.10 -34.14 1.53
N ASN A 385 12.01 -33.49 1.92
CA ASN A 385 10.78 -34.17 2.33
C ASN A 385 9.53 -33.64 1.63
N CYS A 386 8.52 -34.48 1.41
CA CYS A 386 7.17 -34.05 1.04
C CYS A 386 7.08 -33.16 -0.23
N ASN A 387 7.96 -33.37 -1.22
CA ASN A 387 8.00 -32.55 -2.44
C ASN A 387 7.20 -33.18 -3.60
N GLU A 388 6.08 -32.58 -3.98
CA GLU A 388 5.19 -33.07 -5.03
C GLU A 388 5.92 -33.16 -6.39
N GLY A 389 5.71 -34.27 -7.11
CA GLY A 389 6.39 -34.53 -8.38
C GLY A 389 7.85 -35.01 -8.26
N LEU A 390 8.38 -35.24 -7.05
CA LEU A 390 9.73 -35.82 -6.85
C LEU A 390 9.73 -37.32 -6.54
N SER A 391 10.57 -38.05 -7.28
CA SER A 391 10.95 -39.44 -6.99
C SER A 391 12.40 -39.54 -6.49
N SER A 392 12.77 -40.67 -5.89
CA SER A 392 14.14 -40.89 -5.40
C SER A 392 15.20 -40.86 -6.50
N SER A 393 14.84 -41.17 -7.75
CA SER A 393 15.75 -41.04 -8.88
C SER A 393 16.02 -39.59 -9.30
N GLN A 394 15.20 -38.64 -8.86
CA GLN A 394 15.34 -37.22 -9.15
C GLN A 394 16.03 -36.44 -8.03
N VAL A 395 16.44 -37.12 -6.95
CA VAL A 395 17.16 -36.53 -5.82
C VAL A 395 18.54 -37.16 -5.72
N ARG A 396 19.56 -36.32 -5.62
CA ARG A 396 20.94 -36.73 -5.39
C ARG A 396 21.48 -36.09 -4.12
N PHE A 397 22.12 -36.92 -3.31
CA PHE A 397 22.90 -36.48 -2.15
C PHE A 397 24.37 -36.84 -2.33
N GLU A 398 25.23 -35.90 -1.95
CA GLU A 398 26.64 -36.15 -1.68
C GLU A 398 26.94 -35.71 -0.24
N GLY A 399 27.57 -36.56 0.58
CA GLY A 399 27.82 -36.29 2.00
C GLY A 399 27.02 -37.19 2.95
N ASN A 400 27.14 -36.97 4.26
CA ASN A 400 26.64 -37.87 5.31
C ASN A 400 25.38 -37.33 6.00
N GLY A 401 24.54 -38.22 6.53
CA GLY A 401 23.38 -37.81 7.36
C GLY A 401 22.22 -37.19 6.58
N ASN A 402 22.26 -37.18 5.25
CA ASN A 402 21.19 -36.67 4.41
C ASN A 402 19.99 -37.64 4.36
N SER A 403 18.77 -37.11 4.31
CA SER A 403 17.53 -37.87 4.21
C SER A 403 16.67 -37.38 3.05
N PHE A 404 16.03 -38.34 2.35
CA PHE A 404 14.99 -38.05 1.39
C PHE A 404 13.74 -38.83 1.74
N THR A 405 12.64 -38.11 1.87
CA THR A 405 11.29 -38.64 2.09
C THR A 405 10.43 -38.28 0.88
N PRO A 406 10.32 -39.18 -0.13
CA PRO A 406 9.60 -38.88 -1.37
C PRO A 406 8.15 -38.53 -1.11
N TYR A 407 7.59 -37.65 -1.95
CA TYR A 407 6.16 -37.43 -1.91
C TYR A 407 5.42 -38.72 -2.24
N SER A 408 4.79 -39.27 -1.20
CA SER A 408 4.03 -40.50 -1.23
C SER A 408 2.82 -40.31 -0.33
N SER A 409 1.80 -41.15 -0.49
CA SER A 409 0.61 -41.10 0.36
C SER A 409 0.86 -41.27 1.87
N SER A 410 2.08 -41.68 2.28
CA SER A 410 2.52 -41.73 3.68
C SER A 410 3.32 -40.51 4.14
N CYS A 411 3.80 -39.69 3.19
CA CYS A 411 4.48 -38.42 3.43
C CYS A 411 3.50 -37.24 3.35
N GLN A 412 2.38 -37.43 2.65
CA GLN A 412 1.10 -36.97 3.19
C GLN A 412 0.89 -37.74 4.49
N GLY A 413 0.92 -37.11 5.65
CA GLY A 413 0.84 -37.81 6.94
C GLY A 413 -0.14 -38.99 6.91
N GLY A 414 0.41 -40.22 6.89
CA GLY A 414 -0.29 -41.51 6.95
C GLY A 414 -1.54 -41.68 6.06
N SER A 415 -1.43 -42.52 5.02
CA SER A 415 -2.58 -43.13 4.34
C SER A 415 -3.32 -44.13 5.26
N GLY A 416 -4.10 -43.60 6.19
CA GLY A 416 -5.51 -43.94 6.24
C GLY A 416 -6.22 -42.71 5.67
N GLY A 417 -7.07 -42.87 4.65
CA GLY A 417 -7.90 -41.83 4.01
C GLY A 417 -7.45 -40.38 4.25
N SER A 418 -6.61 -39.85 3.35
CA SER A 418 -6.03 -38.49 3.38
C SER A 418 -6.74 -37.52 4.34
N THR A 419 -6.09 -37.23 5.48
CA THR A 419 -6.60 -36.22 6.42
C THR A 419 -6.06 -34.85 6.01
N THR A 420 -6.81 -34.14 5.18
CA THR A 420 -6.40 -32.86 4.57
C THR A 420 -7.45 -31.79 4.80
N ILE A 421 -7.03 -30.55 4.64
CA ILE A 421 -7.90 -29.37 4.67
C ILE A 421 -7.60 -28.39 3.55
N THR A 422 -8.64 -27.68 3.12
CA THR A 422 -8.50 -26.48 2.28
C THR A 422 -9.38 -25.36 2.83
N ILE A 423 -8.92 -24.12 2.71
CA ILE A 423 -9.73 -22.93 3.02
C ILE A 423 -10.73 -22.78 1.87
N ALA A 424 -11.99 -23.11 2.12
CA ALA A 424 -13.06 -23.00 1.13
C ALA A 424 -13.53 -21.55 0.99
N SER A 425 -13.59 -20.82 2.11
CA SER A 425 -13.85 -19.38 2.13
C SER A 425 -13.25 -18.75 3.37
N SER A 426 -12.59 -17.61 3.20
CA SER A 426 -12.16 -16.74 4.28
C SER A 426 -12.34 -15.28 3.84
N PRO A 427 -12.67 -14.37 4.77
CA PRO A 427 -12.76 -12.95 4.43
C PRO A 427 -11.38 -12.39 4.11
N ALA A 428 -11.31 -11.50 3.11
CA ALA A 428 -10.10 -10.70 2.85
C ALA A 428 -9.91 -9.59 3.89
N SER A 429 -10.99 -9.18 4.56
CA SER A 429 -10.97 -8.23 5.66
C SER A 429 -12.07 -8.52 6.68
N VAL A 430 -11.82 -8.20 7.95
CA VAL A 430 -12.78 -8.38 9.05
C VAL A 430 -12.88 -7.10 9.86
N VAL A 431 -14.06 -6.84 10.41
CA VAL A 431 -14.31 -5.65 11.20
C VAL A 431 -13.77 -5.82 12.61
N THR A 432 -13.04 -4.84 13.13
CA THR A 432 -12.62 -4.80 14.53
C THR A 432 -13.81 -4.94 15.49
N GLY A 433 -13.71 -5.87 16.44
CA GLY A 433 -14.76 -6.20 17.40
C GLY A 433 -15.79 -7.23 16.93
N GLU A 434 -15.83 -7.57 15.63
CA GLU A 434 -16.83 -8.49 15.07
C GLU A 434 -16.28 -9.90 14.88
N SER A 435 -17.15 -10.89 15.04
CA SER A 435 -16.83 -12.27 14.66
C SER A 435 -16.91 -12.47 13.15
N PHE A 436 -16.17 -13.43 12.64
CA PHE A 436 -16.25 -13.80 11.23
C PHE A 436 -16.12 -15.32 11.06
N ASP A 437 -16.64 -15.79 9.94
CA ASP A 437 -16.66 -17.20 9.60
C ASP A 437 -15.54 -17.57 8.63
N VAL A 438 -14.94 -18.73 8.85
CA VAL A 438 -14.09 -19.42 7.88
C VAL A 438 -14.70 -20.77 7.56
N THR A 439 -14.85 -21.07 6.28
CA THR A 439 -15.30 -22.40 5.83
C THR A 439 -14.09 -23.21 5.43
N VAL A 440 -13.95 -24.39 6.01
CA VAL A 440 -12.85 -25.32 5.79
C VAL A 440 -13.41 -26.62 5.24
N ASN A 441 -13.01 -26.97 4.01
CA ASN A 441 -13.26 -28.30 3.49
C ASN A 441 -12.24 -29.25 4.12
N TYR A 442 -12.71 -30.39 4.59
CA TYR A 442 -11.86 -31.41 5.16
C TYR A 442 -12.07 -32.75 4.46
N GLN A 443 -11.01 -33.53 4.44
CA GLN A 443 -11.08 -34.98 4.32
C GLN A 443 -10.38 -35.55 5.55
N SER A 444 -10.91 -36.64 6.11
CA SER A 444 -10.34 -37.24 7.30
C SER A 444 -10.59 -38.73 7.36
N SER A 445 -9.60 -39.52 7.79
CA SER A 445 -9.73 -40.98 7.94
C SER A 445 -10.17 -41.44 9.31
N SER A 446 -10.16 -40.54 10.27
CA SER A 446 -10.49 -40.79 11.67
C SER A 446 -11.20 -39.56 12.22
N GLN A 447 -11.75 -39.67 13.42
CA GLN A 447 -12.31 -38.50 14.08
C GLN A 447 -11.17 -37.52 14.43
N ASN A 448 -11.26 -36.29 13.94
CA ASN A 448 -10.25 -35.25 14.13
C ASN A 448 -10.94 -33.92 14.51
N GLU A 449 -10.17 -32.95 14.98
CA GLU A 449 -10.60 -31.57 15.13
C GLU A 449 -10.05 -30.73 13.97
N VAL A 450 -10.93 -29.99 13.30
CA VAL A 450 -10.55 -28.88 12.44
C VAL A 450 -10.50 -27.63 13.30
N VAL A 451 -9.43 -26.85 13.19
CA VAL A 451 -9.16 -25.68 14.04
C VAL A 451 -8.79 -24.50 13.16
N ALA A 452 -9.43 -23.36 13.37
CA ALA A 452 -9.02 -22.08 12.82
C ALA A 452 -8.36 -21.25 13.92
N ILE A 453 -7.27 -20.57 13.59
CA ILE A 453 -6.40 -19.86 14.52
C ILE A 453 -6.07 -18.50 13.89
N VAL A 454 -6.14 -17.44 14.69
CA VAL A 454 -5.72 -16.10 14.25
C VAL A 454 -4.51 -15.64 15.04
N ASN A 455 -3.52 -15.12 14.30
CA ASN A 455 -2.40 -14.37 14.85
C ASN A 455 -2.43 -12.93 14.34
N ASP A 456 -2.00 -11.99 15.18
CA ASP A 456 -1.75 -10.62 14.76
C ASP A 456 -0.52 -10.53 13.82
N PRO A 457 -0.25 -9.37 13.21
CA PRO A 457 0.89 -9.20 12.30
C PRO A 457 2.28 -9.39 12.96
N SER A 458 2.36 -9.37 14.29
CA SER A 458 3.58 -9.69 15.03
C SER A 458 3.76 -11.20 15.27
N GLY A 459 2.77 -12.00 14.91
CA GLY A 459 2.70 -13.44 15.17
C GLY A 459 2.06 -13.80 16.51
N THR A 460 1.58 -12.83 17.29
CA THR A 460 0.94 -13.08 18.59
C THR A 460 -0.42 -13.75 18.38
N TRP A 461 -0.66 -14.85 19.09
CA TRP A 461 -1.95 -15.56 19.02
C TRP A 461 -3.09 -14.73 19.62
N LEU A 462 -4.23 -14.67 18.94
CA LEU A 462 -5.40 -13.88 19.35
C LEU A 462 -6.60 -14.73 19.73
N THR A 463 -7.03 -15.62 18.84
CA THR A 463 -8.22 -16.45 19.03
C THR A 463 -8.13 -17.74 18.23
N ASN A 464 -9.00 -18.68 18.55
CA ASN A 464 -9.22 -19.87 17.76
C ASN A 464 -10.67 -20.33 17.89
N ASP A 465 -11.14 -21.06 16.89
CA ASP A 465 -12.35 -21.86 16.98
C ASP A 465 -12.06 -23.27 16.45
N LYS A 466 -12.82 -24.27 16.91
CA LYS A 466 -12.57 -25.66 16.55
C LYS A 466 -13.84 -26.50 16.55
N GLN A 467 -13.86 -27.47 15.64
CA GLN A 467 -14.95 -28.42 15.54
C GLN A 467 -14.41 -29.84 15.34
N THR A 468 -14.95 -30.79 16.11
CA THR A 468 -14.69 -32.22 15.88
C THR A 468 -15.47 -32.69 14.65
N VAL A 469 -14.74 -33.30 13.70
CA VAL A 469 -15.27 -33.91 12.49
C VAL A 469 -15.13 -35.42 12.55
N SER A 470 -16.12 -36.13 12.01
CA SER A 470 -16.02 -37.59 11.84
C SER A 470 -15.13 -37.94 10.65
N ALA A 471 -14.66 -39.19 10.59
CA ALA A 471 -14.03 -39.73 9.39
C ALA A 471 -14.97 -39.57 8.17
N GLY A 472 -14.43 -39.19 7.03
CA GLY A 472 -15.14 -38.83 5.80
C GLY A 472 -14.62 -37.53 5.20
N SER A 473 -15.30 -37.04 4.16
CA SER A 473 -15.11 -35.68 3.64
C SER A 473 -16.31 -34.81 3.96
N GLY A 474 -16.08 -33.52 4.13
CA GLY A 474 -17.13 -32.56 4.45
C GLY A 474 -16.60 -31.14 4.49
N SER A 475 -17.46 -30.23 4.96
CA SER A 475 -17.10 -28.84 5.17
C SER A 475 -17.57 -28.43 6.56
N VAL A 476 -16.75 -27.63 7.25
CA VAL A 476 -17.10 -27.04 8.54
C VAL A 476 -16.93 -25.53 8.47
N THR A 477 -17.83 -24.81 9.13
CA THR A 477 -17.73 -23.36 9.30
C THR A 477 -17.33 -23.10 10.74
N LEU A 478 -16.19 -22.44 10.93
CA LEU A 478 -15.65 -22.06 12.23
C LEU A 478 -15.82 -20.55 12.39
N THR A 479 -16.34 -20.12 13.53
CA THR A 479 -16.66 -18.71 13.82
C THR A 479 -15.62 -18.15 14.78
N LEU A 480 -14.73 -17.33 14.26
CA LEU A 480 -13.65 -16.70 15.04
C LEU A 480 -14.18 -15.42 15.67
N SER A 481 -14.25 -15.41 17.01
CA SER A 481 -14.74 -14.28 17.79
C SER A 481 -13.60 -13.42 18.32
N GLN A 482 -13.79 -12.10 18.30
CA GLN A 482 -12.90 -11.13 18.92
C GLN A 482 -13.36 -10.88 20.36
N SER A 483 -12.71 -11.52 21.34
CA SER A 483 -13.01 -11.29 22.77
C SER A 483 -12.76 -9.84 23.20
N THR A 484 -11.84 -9.19 22.50
CA THR A 484 -11.62 -7.74 22.50
C THR A 484 -11.38 -7.29 21.06
N ALA A 485 -11.83 -6.09 20.71
CA ALA A 485 -11.59 -5.48 19.41
C ALA A 485 -10.09 -5.50 19.04
N TRP A 486 -9.75 -6.12 17.91
CA TRP A 486 -8.37 -6.17 17.42
C TRP A 486 -7.96 -4.84 16.79
N ALA A 487 -6.66 -4.53 16.84
CA ALA A 487 -6.15 -3.29 16.26
C ALA A 487 -6.38 -3.27 14.74
N VAL A 488 -6.82 -2.13 14.21
CA VAL A 488 -6.91 -1.95 12.75
C VAL A 488 -5.50 -2.01 12.17
N ALA A 489 -5.23 -3.07 11.41
CA ALA A 489 -3.94 -3.31 10.75
C ALA A 489 -4.12 -4.38 9.65
N ASN A 490 -3.16 -4.41 8.74
CA ASN A 490 -3.13 -5.38 7.65
C ASN A 490 -2.33 -6.62 8.05
N ASP A 491 -2.43 -7.67 7.25
CA ASP A 491 -1.59 -8.87 7.35
C ASP A 491 -1.79 -9.70 8.63
N TYR A 492 -3.02 -9.76 9.16
CA TYR A 492 -3.37 -10.78 10.16
C TYR A 492 -3.33 -12.15 9.52
N LYS A 493 -2.82 -13.15 10.26
CA LYS A 493 -2.70 -14.51 9.76
C LYS A 493 -3.86 -15.36 10.24
N LEU A 494 -4.65 -15.87 9.30
CA LEU A 494 -5.60 -16.95 9.53
C LEU A 494 -4.93 -18.28 9.19
N GLY A 495 -4.67 -19.10 10.21
CA GLY A 495 -4.25 -20.48 10.07
C GLY A 495 -5.42 -21.43 10.27
N VAL A 496 -5.56 -22.43 9.41
CA VAL A 496 -6.48 -23.55 9.62
C VAL A 496 -5.68 -24.85 9.70
N ALA A 497 -6.11 -25.76 10.54
CA ALA A 497 -5.46 -27.04 10.75
C ALA A 497 -6.49 -28.17 10.92
N ILE A 498 -6.09 -29.41 10.64
CA ILE A 498 -6.80 -30.61 11.11
C ILE A 498 -5.85 -31.46 11.95
N ARG A 499 -6.32 -31.99 13.08
CA ARG A 499 -5.48 -32.69 14.07
C ARG A 499 -6.29 -33.70 14.90
N PRO A 500 -5.66 -34.66 15.62
CA PRO A 500 -6.38 -35.54 16.53
C PRO A 500 -7.18 -34.76 17.58
N VAL A 501 -8.33 -35.30 17.98
CA VAL A 501 -9.18 -34.66 19.00
C VAL A 501 -8.39 -34.48 20.31
N GLY A 502 -8.36 -33.24 20.82
CA GLY A 502 -7.59 -32.86 22.00
C GLY A 502 -6.11 -32.56 21.72
N GLY A 503 -5.68 -32.61 20.46
CA GLY A 503 -4.32 -32.28 20.04
C GLY A 503 -3.95 -30.80 20.18
N ASN A 504 -2.66 -30.52 20.05
CA ASN A 504 -2.09 -29.16 20.04
C ASN A 504 -1.41 -28.87 18.68
N PHE A 505 -0.74 -27.71 18.57
CA PHE A 505 -0.06 -27.29 17.33
C PHE A 505 0.93 -28.33 16.78
N GLY A 506 1.71 -28.98 17.65
CA GLY A 506 2.66 -30.02 17.26
C GLY A 506 2.03 -31.33 16.79
N SER A 507 0.71 -31.45 16.88
CA SER A 507 -0.07 -32.61 16.39
C SER A 507 -0.92 -32.29 15.16
N ASN A 508 -0.74 -31.12 14.55
CA ASN A 508 -1.41 -30.78 13.30
C ASN A 508 -1.01 -31.80 12.21
N ILE A 509 -2.02 -32.37 11.54
CA ILE A 509 -1.87 -33.34 10.45
C ILE A 509 -1.78 -32.62 9.09
N ASP A 510 -2.59 -31.57 8.89
CA ASP A 510 -2.48 -30.65 7.75
C ASP A 510 -2.76 -29.22 8.25
N TYR A 511 -2.11 -28.24 7.63
CA TYR A 511 -2.19 -26.82 7.95
C TYR A 511 -2.19 -25.99 6.67
N LYS A 512 -3.07 -24.99 6.61
CA LYS A 512 -3.11 -23.98 5.55
C LYS A 512 -3.23 -22.61 6.19
N SER A 513 -2.75 -21.56 5.53
CA SER A 513 -2.94 -20.21 6.02
C SER A 513 -3.19 -19.22 4.90
N THR A 514 -3.85 -18.13 5.25
CA THR A 514 -4.04 -16.95 4.42
C THR A 514 -3.92 -15.69 5.26
N LEU A 515 -3.73 -14.55 4.60
CA LEU A 515 -3.74 -13.24 5.24
C LEU A 515 -5.11 -12.58 5.09
N PHE A 516 -5.46 -11.71 6.04
CA PHE A 516 -6.61 -10.82 5.98
C PHE A 516 -6.31 -9.53 6.74
N ASP A 517 -7.08 -8.49 6.46
CA ASP A 517 -6.94 -7.19 7.14
C ASP A 517 -8.00 -7.03 8.24
N VAL A 518 -7.62 -6.45 9.39
CA VAL A 518 -8.60 -5.95 10.35
C VAL A 518 -8.89 -4.49 10.02
N VAL A 519 -10.14 -4.21 9.66
CA VAL A 519 -10.63 -2.88 9.28
C VAL A 519 -11.56 -2.31 10.34
N SER A 520 -11.75 -1.00 10.34
CA SER A 520 -12.84 -0.40 11.13
C SER A 520 -14.20 -0.85 10.59
N GLY A 521 -15.16 -1.08 11.47
CA GLY A 521 -16.51 -1.47 11.07
C GLY A 521 -17.21 -0.40 10.26
N ASN A 522 -17.56 -0.73 9.01
CA ASN A 522 -18.70 -0.10 8.36
C ASN A 522 -19.95 -0.80 8.89
N SER A 523 -20.53 -0.25 9.95
CA SER A 523 -21.91 -0.56 10.29
C SER A 523 -22.76 -0.16 9.09
N THR A 524 -23.58 -1.08 8.56
CA THR A 524 -24.65 -0.68 7.66
C THR A 524 -25.52 0.27 8.48
N PRO A 525 -25.63 1.56 8.12
CA PRO A 525 -26.19 2.51 9.05
C PRO A 525 -27.66 2.16 9.33
N THR A 526 -28.02 1.97 10.59
CA THR A 526 -29.41 1.70 10.97
C THR A 526 -30.25 2.91 10.56
N ASN A 527 -31.29 2.70 9.74
CA ASN A 527 -32.24 3.75 9.41
C ASN A 527 -33.20 3.94 10.59
N PHE A 528 -33.13 5.10 11.25
CA PHE A 528 -33.96 5.43 12.40
C PHE A 528 -35.37 5.92 12.02
N VAL A 529 -35.70 6.01 10.72
CA VAL A 529 -37.03 6.41 10.24
C VAL A 529 -37.97 5.21 10.19
N GLU A 530 -39.13 5.33 10.84
CA GLU A 530 -40.21 4.36 10.77
C GLU A 530 -41.02 4.51 9.48
N ASN A 531 -41.38 3.37 8.87
CA ASN A 531 -42.06 3.30 7.58
C ASN A 531 -41.42 4.23 6.52
N PRO A 532 -40.10 4.07 6.25
CA PRO A 532 -39.31 5.03 5.48
C PRO A 532 -39.73 5.15 4.01
N GLY A 533 -40.19 4.05 3.41
CA GLY A 533 -40.72 4.01 2.04
C GLY A 533 -42.26 4.00 1.96
N LEU A 534 -42.97 4.25 3.05
CA LEU A 534 -44.44 4.38 3.08
C LEU A 534 -45.23 3.16 2.59
N GLU A 535 -44.60 1.99 2.48
CA GLU A 535 -45.17 0.78 1.91
C GLU A 535 -46.31 0.16 2.75
N THR A 536 -46.56 0.67 3.97
CA THR A 536 -47.78 0.33 4.72
C THR A 536 -49.04 0.97 4.13
N GLY A 537 -48.90 1.93 3.21
CA GLY A 537 -50.02 2.63 2.58
C GLY A 537 -50.72 3.65 3.49
N ASP A 538 -50.16 3.96 4.66
CA ASP A 538 -50.73 4.90 5.63
C ASP A 538 -49.69 5.85 6.25
N LEU A 539 -50.17 6.81 7.05
CA LEU A 539 -49.34 7.82 7.72
C LEU A 539 -49.26 7.56 9.23
N THR A 540 -49.42 6.32 9.70
CA THR A 540 -49.51 6.01 11.14
C THR A 540 -48.24 6.44 11.90
N SER A 541 -47.05 6.20 11.35
CA SER A 541 -45.75 6.67 11.88
C SER A 541 -45.38 8.10 11.47
N TRP A 542 -46.26 8.85 10.82
CA TRP A 542 -45.97 10.20 10.31
C TRP A 542 -47.01 11.22 10.78
N THR A 543 -46.56 12.25 11.49
CA THR A 543 -47.39 13.41 11.89
C THR A 543 -47.25 14.57 10.89
N GLY A 544 -47.91 15.70 11.14
CA GLY A 544 -47.82 16.87 10.26
C GLY A 544 -49.07 17.74 10.23
N PHE A 545 -49.14 18.67 9.28
CA PHE A 545 -50.30 19.54 9.08
C PHE A 545 -50.52 19.82 7.58
N GLY A 546 -51.66 20.42 7.24
CA GLY A 546 -52.03 20.71 5.84
C GLY A 546 -52.58 19.48 5.12
N THR A 547 -52.72 19.58 3.79
CA THR A 547 -53.21 18.47 2.96
C THR A 547 -52.08 17.49 2.70
N ARG A 548 -52.09 16.37 3.43
CA ARG A 548 -51.05 15.33 3.41
C ARG A 548 -51.66 13.96 3.14
N THR A 549 -51.15 13.26 2.13
CA THR A 549 -51.73 12.00 1.64
C THR A 549 -50.65 11.01 1.22
N VAL A 550 -50.91 9.70 1.38
CA VAL A 550 -50.14 8.66 0.68
C VAL A 550 -50.68 8.50 -0.74
N VAL A 551 -49.79 8.38 -1.71
CA VAL A 551 -50.10 8.28 -3.14
C VAL A 551 -49.29 7.18 -3.81
N THR A 552 -49.75 6.62 -4.92
CA THR A 552 -49.01 5.61 -5.70
C THR A 552 -47.97 6.22 -6.66
N ASN A 553 -47.48 7.41 -6.32
CA ASN A 553 -46.49 8.15 -7.08
C ASN A 553 -45.23 8.19 -6.22
N ALA A 554 -44.45 7.11 -6.26
CA ALA A 554 -43.34 6.82 -5.36
C ALA A 554 -41.99 6.90 -6.11
N ALA A 555 -40.90 7.07 -5.38
CA ALA A 555 -39.54 6.99 -5.91
C ALA A 555 -39.09 5.53 -6.02
N SER A 556 -39.44 4.72 -5.03
CA SER A 556 -39.29 3.27 -5.01
C SER A 556 -40.59 2.62 -4.53
N GLY A 557 -40.73 1.30 -4.69
CA GLY A 557 -41.92 0.61 -4.19
C GLY A 557 -43.25 1.07 -4.81
N THR A 558 -44.31 1.05 -4.00
CA THR A 558 -45.69 1.32 -4.42
C THR A 558 -46.18 2.67 -3.96
N TYR A 559 -45.78 3.12 -2.77
CA TYR A 559 -46.39 4.26 -2.09
C TYR A 559 -45.35 5.34 -1.76
N GLY A 560 -45.76 6.60 -1.88
CA GLY A 560 -44.98 7.75 -1.42
C GLY A 560 -45.91 8.77 -0.76
N VAL A 561 -45.35 9.83 -0.18
CA VAL A 561 -46.15 10.93 0.37
C VAL A 561 -46.35 12.05 -0.64
N LYS A 562 -47.48 12.76 -0.52
CA LYS A 562 -47.79 14.01 -1.21
C LYS A 562 -48.22 15.08 -0.21
N VAL A 563 -47.70 16.29 -0.37
CA VAL A 563 -48.20 17.51 0.26
C VAL A 563 -48.80 18.40 -0.82
N ASP A 564 -50.04 18.86 -0.62
CA ASP A 564 -50.79 19.70 -1.56
C ASP A 564 -51.17 21.04 -0.89
N GLY A 565 -50.41 22.09 -1.19
CA GLY A 565 -50.46 23.38 -0.50
C GLY A 565 -49.57 23.43 0.74
N ALA A 566 -49.82 24.40 1.62
CA ALA A 566 -48.99 24.63 2.80
C ALA A 566 -49.21 23.49 3.81
N GLY A 567 -48.16 22.71 4.10
CA GLY A 567 -48.27 21.50 4.89
C GLY A 567 -46.95 20.77 5.09
N SER A 568 -46.95 19.72 5.92
CA SER A 568 -45.75 18.96 6.23
C SER A 568 -46.02 17.51 6.60
N HIS A 569 -45.04 16.63 6.34
CA HIS A 569 -44.86 15.36 7.05
C HIS A 569 -43.72 15.49 8.07
N VAL A 570 -43.92 14.99 9.28
CA VAL A 570 -43.00 15.12 10.41
C VAL A 570 -42.89 13.80 11.16
N GLN A 571 -41.67 13.39 11.52
CA GLN A 571 -41.43 12.26 12.41
C GLN A 571 -40.43 12.66 13.50
N VAL A 572 -40.68 12.21 14.74
CA VAL A 572 -39.72 12.34 15.84
C VAL A 572 -38.87 11.09 15.85
N ILE A 573 -37.59 11.25 15.57
CA ILE A 573 -36.60 10.19 15.58
C ILE A 573 -36.10 10.03 17.00
N THR A 574 -36.19 8.81 17.53
CA THR A 574 -35.79 8.46 18.89
C THR A 574 -34.63 7.46 18.88
N GLY A 575 -33.89 7.37 19.99
CA GLY A 575 -32.78 6.42 20.13
C GLY A 575 -31.47 6.93 19.53
N LEU A 576 -31.33 8.24 19.32
CA LEU A 576 -30.08 8.85 18.89
C LEU A 576 -29.11 8.97 20.06
N THR A 577 -27.81 8.97 19.75
CA THR A 577 -26.74 9.18 20.73
C THR A 577 -26.43 10.69 20.84
N PRO A 578 -26.17 11.25 22.04
CA PRO A 578 -25.75 12.66 22.19
C PRO A 578 -24.37 12.95 21.59
N ASN A 579 -24.15 14.17 21.08
CA ASN A 579 -22.92 14.59 20.37
C ASN A 579 -22.57 13.74 19.14
N THR A 580 -23.55 13.07 18.54
CA THR A 580 -23.33 12.16 17.41
C THR A 580 -23.89 12.78 16.13
N THR A 581 -23.16 12.62 15.04
CA THR A 581 -23.55 13.15 13.73
C THR A 581 -24.41 12.14 12.99
N TYR A 582 -25.50 12.61 12.40
CA TYR A 582 -26.45 11.83 11.61
C TYR A 582 -26.70 12.53 10.26
N THR A 583 -27.07 11.74 9.25
CA THR A 583 -27.54 12.26 7.95
C THR A 583 -29.01 11.89 7.78
N TYR A 584 -29.86 12.89 7.58
CA TYR A 584 -31.26 12.73 7.17
C TYR A 584 -31.36 12.88 5.65
N SER A 585 -31.96 11.92 4.93
CA SER A 585 -32.17 11.98 3.49
C SER A 585 -33.59 11.56 3.08
N ALA A 586 -33.99 11.94 1.87
CA ALA A 586 -35.21 11.48 1.21
C ALA A 586 -35.11 11.65 -0.32
N ASN A 587 -35.82 10.82 -1.07
CA ASN A 587 -36.11 11.09 -2.48
C ASN A 587 -37.31 12.03 -2.58
N ALA A 588 -37.17 13.14 -3.31
CA ALA A 588 -38.29 14.09 -3.44
C ALA A 588 -38.37 14.70 -4.84
N LYS A 589 -39.58 15.12 -5.19
CA LYS A 589 -39.88 15.93 -6.37
C LYS A 589 -41.03 16.89 -6.11
N VAL A 590 -41.18 17.89 -6.96
CA VAL A 590 -42.24 18.90 -6.85
C VAL A 590 -42.92 19.13 -8.20
N GLN A 591 -44.09 19.77 -8.17
CA GLN A 591 -44.70 20.29 -9.40
C GLN A 591 -43.98 21.55 -9.90
N SER A 592 -44.18 21.90 -11.18
CA SER A 592 -43.58 23.10 -11.76
C SER A 592 -43.93 24.35 -10.93
N GLY A 593 -42.91 25.16 -10.62
CA GLY A 593 -43.04 26.35 -9.79
C GLY A 593 -43.18 26.09 -8.28
N SER A 594 -43.16 24.83 -7.84
CA SER A 594 -43.23 24.48 -6.41
C SER A 594 -41.85 24.31 -5.78
N SER A 595 -41.81 24.25 -4.45
CA SER A 595 -40.64 23.91 -3.65
C SER A 595 -41.05 23.22 -2.36
N VAL A 596 -40.15 22.39 -1.82
CA VAL A 596 -40.32 21.69 -0.54
C VAL A 596 -39.01 21.70 0.24
N GLY A 597 -39.08 21.89 1.56
CA GLY A 597 -37.95 21.80 2.47
C GLY A 597 -37.83 20.42 3.09
N LEU A 598 -36.64 19.82 3.04
CA LEU A 598 -36.25 18.63 3.78
C LEU A 598 -35.34 19.08 4.93
N GLY A 599 -35.75 18.89 6.19
CA GLY A 599 -34.99 19.43 7.31
C GLY A 599 -35.16 18.71 8.63
N VAL A 600 -34.35 19.14 9.59
CA VAL A 600 -34.27 18.59 10.94
C VAL A 600 -34.19 19.72 11.97
N LYS A 601 -34.88 19.54 13.10
CA LYS A 601 -34.91 20.48 14.22
C LYS A 601 -35.03 19.75 15.55
N GLU A 602 -34.97 20.51 16.64
CA GLU A 602 -35.13 20.00 18.01
C GLU A 602 -34.12 18.90 18.40
N TYR A 603 -32.97 18.86 17.71
CA TYR A 603 -31.89 17.91 17.97
C TYR A 603 -30.83 18.45 18.96
N GLY A 604 -31.04 19.65 19.52
CA GLY A 604 -30.09 20.35 20.39
C GLY A 604 -29.28 21.47 19.71
N GLY A 605 -29.42 21.62 18.38
CA GLY A 605 -28.88 22.73 17.59
C GLY A 605 -29.96 23.55 16.88
N SER A 606 -29.52 24.49 16.03
CA SER A 606 -30.39 25.29 15.15
C SER A 606 -31.06 24.43 14.07
N GLU A 607 -32.25 24.79 13.62
CA GLU A 607 -32.90 24.09 12.49
C GLU A 607 -32.03 24.12 11.22
N ILE A 608 -31.91 22.97 10.55
CA ILE A 608 -31.20 22.81 9.28
C ILE A 608 -32.18 22.27 8.25
N SER A 609 -32.22 22.87 7.06
CA SER A 609 -33.04 22.36 5.95
C SER A 609 -32.40 22.61 4.59
N ASN A 610 -32.73 21.75 3.63
CA ASN A 610 -32.44 21.91 2.22
C ASN A 610 -33.74 22.08 1.42
N THR A 611 -33.75 23.02 0.48
CA THR A 611 -34.91 23.26 -0.40
C THR A 611 -34.75 22.48 -1.69
N ILE A 612 -35.82 21.80 -2.10
CA ILE A 612 -35.89 20.94 -3.27
C ILE A 612 -36.90 21.53 -4.25
N THR A 613 -36.48 21.67 -5.51
CA THR A 613 -37.29 22.20 -6.63
C THR A 613 -37.30 21.28 -7.85
N SER A 614 -36.75 20.06 -7.72
CA SER A 614 -36.63 19.09 -8.81
C SER A 614 -38.00 18.58 -9.27
N LEU A 615 -38.21 18.47 -10.59
CA LEU A 615 -39.44 17.92 -11.17
C LEU A 615 -39.43 16.39 -11.27
N SER A 616 -38.26 15.77 -11.09
CA SER A 616 -38.05 14.33 -11.03
C SER A 616 -37.61 13.93 -9.63
N TYR A 617 -37.85 12.67 -9.24
CA TYR A 617 -37.35 12.20 -7.95
C TYR A 617 -35.82 12.33 -7.90
N THR A 618 -35.34 13.04 -6.89
CA THR A 618 -33.92 13.26 -6.65
C THR A 618 -33.69 13.16 -5.16
N GLN A 619 -32.63 12.45 -4.76
CA GLN A 619 -32.28 12.35 -3.36
C GLN A 619 -31.73 13.70 -2.85
N SER A 620 -32.21 14.13 -1.69
CA SER A 620 -31.68 15.26 -0.95
C SER A 620 -31.38 14.82 0.48
N SER A 621 -30.40 15.47 1.12
CA SER A 621 -30.02 15.14 2.49
C SER A 621 -29.58 16.37 3.28
N VAL A 622 -29.64 16.29 4.61
CA VAL A 622 -29.07 17.24 5.57
C VAL A 622 -28.30 16.47 6.65
N THR A 623 -27.15 16.99 7.06
CA THR A 623 -26.35 16.41 8.16
C THR A 623 -26.50 17.26 9.42
N PHE A 624 -26.72 16.62 10.56
CA PHE A 624 -26.87 17.28 11.86
C PHE A 624 -26.13 16.52 12.97
N THR A 625 -25.68 17.22 13.99
CA THR A 625 -25.05 16.62 15.18
C THR A 625 -25.94 16.89 16.39
N THR A 626 -26.34 15.84 17.10
CA THR A 626 -27.17 15.98 18.31
C THR A 626 -26.44 16.81 19.37
N GLY A 627 -27.19 17.59 20.15
CA GLY A 627 -26.66 18.30 21.31
C GLY A 627 -26.17 17.34 22.40
N SER A 628 -25.45 17.87 23.37
CA SER A 628 -24.74 17.09 24.40
C SER A 628 -25.63 16.24 25.32
N SER A 629 -26.96 16.42 25.27
CA SER A 629 -27.94 15.62 26.02
C SER A 629 -29.10 15.11 25.17
N ASN A 630 -29.10 15.39 23.86
CA ASN A 630 -30.23 15.09 22.99
C ASN A 630 -30.13 13.66 22.46
N THR A 631 -31.16 12.86 22.70
CA THR A 631 -31.31 11.50 22.16
C THR A 631 -32.43 11.39 21.12
N THR A 632 -32.92 12.55 20.65
CA THR A 632 -34.03 12.67 19.70
C THR A 632 -33.79 13.79 18.72
N ALA A 633 -34.38 13.70 17.53
CA ALA A 633 -34.44 14.78 16.53
C ALA A 633 -35.79 14.77 15.81
N LYS A 634 -36.27 15.92 15.34
CA LYS A 634 -37.52 16.04 14.59
C LYS A 634 -37.22 16.30 13.13
N ILE A 635 -37.49 15.33 12.26
CA ILE A 635 -37.35 15.47 10.82
C ILE A 635 -38.65 15.99 10.19
N PHE A 636 -38.53 16.75 9.11
CA PHE A 636 -39.68 17.29 8.39
C PHE A 636 -39.47 17.35 6.88
N PHE A 637 -40.58 17.13 6.16
CA PHE A 637 -40.76 17.38 4.73
C PHE A 637 -41.87 18.43 4.59
N TYR A 638 -41.52 19.67 4.26
CA TYR A 638 -42.36 20.86 4.48
C TYR A 638 -42.56 21.71 3.23
N VAL A 639 -43.80 21.94 2.87
CA VAL A 639 -44.19 22.88 1.81
C VAL A 639 -44.72 24.16 2.45
N ALA A 640 -44.06 25.29 2.19
CA ALA A 640 -44.41 26.56 2.82
C ALA A 640 -45.58 27.30 2.13
N THR A 641 -45.71 27.15 0.81
CA THR A 641 -46.63 27.97 0.00
C THR A 641 -47.91 27.22 -0.32
N ALA A 642 -49.06 27.87 -0.13
CA ALA A 642 -50.40 27.27 -0.28
C ALA A 642 -50.76 26.77 -1.71
N GLY A 643 -49.95 27.05 -2.73
CA GLY A 643 -50.11 26.55 -4.09
C GLY A 643 -49.01 25.58 -4.54
N ASN A 644 -48.08 25.22 -3.67
CA ASN A 644 -47.00 24.30 -4.00
C ASN A 644 -47.44 22.85 -3.77
N VAL A 645 -46.99 21.95 -4.63
CA VAL A 645 -47.23 20.51 -4.48
C VAL A 645 -45.89 19.77 -4.52
N ALA A 646 -45.71 18.87 -3.55
CA ALA A 646 -44.49 18.08 -3.41
C ALA A 646 -44.79 16.61 -3.14
N TYR A 647 -43.87 15.75 -3.58
CA TYR A 647 -43.90 14.32 -3.37
C TYR A 647 -42.57 13.89 -2.74
N GLY A 648 -42.62 12.96 -1.79
CA GLY A 648 -41.45 12.47 -1.05
C GLY A 648 -41.54 10.98 -0.77
N ASP A 649 -40.41 10.32 -0.70
CA ASP A 649 -40.29 8.88 -0.50
C ASP A 649 -38.86 8.49 -0.03
N ASP A 650 -38.65 7.23 0.35
CA ASP A 650 -37.36 6.66 0.80
C ASP A 650 -36.64 7.51 1.86
N PHE A 651 -37.35 7.87 2.93
CA PHE A 651 -36.80 8.68 4.01
C PHE A 651 -35.78 7.89 4.84
N SER A 652 -34.63 8.49 5.16
CA SER A 652 -33.67 7.82 6.05
C SER A 652 -32.98 8.76 7.01
N VAL A 653 -32.75 8.32 8.25
CA VAL A 653 -31.83 8.97 9.19
C VAL A 653 -30.82 7.91 9.59
N VAL A 654 -29.55 8.20 9.38
CA VAL A 654 -28.47 7.24 9.59
C VAL A 654 -27.33 7.87 10.37
N GLU A 655 -26.73 7.10 11.28
CA GLU A 655 -25.56 7.55 12.04
C GLU A 655 -24.37 7.72 11.10
N GLY A 656 -23.72 8.87 11.15
CA GLY A 656 -22.48 9.13 10.46
C GLY A 656 -21.31 8.64 11.30
N SER A 657 -20.63 7.59 10.82
CA SER A 657 -19.36 7.14 11.40
C SER A 657 -18.40 8.32 11.53
N SER A 658 -17.83 8.53 12.71
CA SER A 658 -16.62 9.36 12.85
C SER A 658 -15.42 8.57 12.31
N ALA A 659 -15.44 8.26 11.00
CA ALA A 659 -14.35 7.65 10.26
C ALA A 659 -14.58 7.91 8.75
N ARG A 660 -13.57 8.52 8.14
CA ARG A 660 -13.06 8.27 6.78
C ARG A 660 -14.05 7.57 5.83
N LEU A 661 -14.57 8.31 4.84
CA LEU A 661 -15.38 7.80 3.73
C LEU A 661 -14.75 6.53 3.15
N GLY A 662 -15.43 5.41 3.37
CA GLY A 662 -15.12 4.11 2.81
C GLY A 662 -15.68 4.01 1.39
N ASP A 663 -14.75 3.77 0.48
CA ASP A 663 -14.91 3.26 -0.87
C ASP A 663 -15.64 1.91 -0.80
N GLU A 664 -16.80 1.77 -1.44
CA GLU A 664 -17.44 0.47 -1.65
C GLU A 664 -17.10 -0.04 -3.05
N GLY A 665 -16.31 -1.11 -3.05
CA GLY A 665 -16.07 -2.10 -4.10
C GLY A 665 -16.55 -1.79 -5.52
N LYS A 666 -15.62 -1.40 -6.39
CA LYS A 666 -15.62 -1.81 -7.79
C LYS A 666 -14.27 -2.38 -8.17
N THR A 667 -14.34 -3.59 -8.71
CA THR A 667 -13.23 -4.39 -9.25
C THR A 667 -12.39 -3.62 -10.26
N ASP A 668 -11.08 -3.82 -10.19
CA ASP A 668 -10.08 -3.30 -11.11
C ASP A 668 -10.50 -3.46 -12.58
N GLN A 669 -10.86 -2.36 -13.25
CA GLN A 669 -10.46 -1.97 -14.62
C GLN A 669 -10.78 -0.47 -14.85
N GLU A 670 -9.77 0.27 -15.34
CA GLU A 670 -9.76 1.67 -15.80
C GLU A 670 -10.11 2.79 -14.79
N ILE A 671 -9.06 3.47 -14.28
CA ILE A 671 -9.17 4.68 -13.45
C ILE A 671 -9.46 5.89 -14.35
N MET A 672 -10.71 6.37 -14.32
CA MET A 672 -11.13 7.70 -14.76
C MET A 672 -11.55 8.50 -13.51
N VAL A 673 -11.06 9.73 -13.33
CA VAL A 673 -11.31 10.56 -12.14
C VAL A 673 -12.81 10.86 -12.01
N SER A 674 -13.50 10.28 -11.02
CA SER A 674 -14.96 10.37 -10.85
C SER A 674 -15.46 11.46 -9.90
N GLU A 675 -14.58 12.16 -9.18
CA GLU A 675 -14.98 13.09 -8.10
C GLU A 675 -14.40 14.50 -8.21
N VAL A 676 -15.18 15.50 -7.80
CA VAL A 676 -14.75 16.90 -7.69
C VAL A 676 -13.91 17.07 -6.42
N SER A 677 -12.70 17.63 -6.56
CA SER A 677 -11.83 17.96 -5.43
C SER A 677 -11.33 19.39 -5.52
N ALA A 678 -10.98 20.02 -4.39
CA ALA A 678 -10.28 21.31 -4.39
C ALA A 678 -9.03 21.24 -3.53
N PHE A 679 -7.92 21.75 -4.05
CA PHE A 679 -6.65 21.81 -3.34
C PHE A 679 -5.90 23.13 -3.60
N PRO A 680 -5.06 23.55 -2.64
CA PRO A 680 -4.93 22.99 -1.30
C PRO A 680 -6.18 23.29 -0.44
N ASN A 681 -6.50 22.40 0.49
CA ASN A 681 -7.57 22.55 1.46
C ASN A 681 -7.08 22.01 2.82
N PRO A 682 -6.62 22.87 3.76
CA PRO A 682 -6.81 24.32 3.76
C PRO A 682 -6.01 25.09 2.69
N LEU A 683 -6.64 26.11 2.11
CA LEU A 683 -6.05 27.08 1.20
C LEU A 683 -5.32 28.16 1.99
N SER A 684 -4.00 28.00 2.11
CA SER A 684 -3.09 29.01 2.64
C SER A 684 -2.18 29.64 1.56
N GLY A 685 -2.33 29.19 0.29
CA GLY A 685 -1.53 29.59 -0.87
C GLY A 685 -2.26 30.50 -1.87
N GLN A 686 -1.63 30.80 -3.01
CA GLN A 686 -2.10 31.85 -3.95
C GLN A 686 -3.40 31.55 -4.72
N HIS A 687 -3.85 30.29 -4.80
CA HIS A 687 -5.07 29.90 -5.51
C HIS A 687 -5.57 28.51 -5.06
N ALA A 688 -6.87 28.27 -5.15
CA ALA A 688 -7.45 26.93 -5.10
C ALA A 688 -7.58 26.38 -6.52
N LYS A 689 -7.13 25.15 -6.75
CA LYS A 689 -7.42 24.38 -7.97
C LYS A 689 -8.55 23.41 -7.67
N ILE A 690 -9.64 23.53 -8.42
CA ILE A 690 -10.82 22.69 -8.37
C ILE A 690 -10.70 21.71 -9.53
N LEU A 691 -10.53 20.41 -9.24
CA LEU A 691 -10.58 19.37 -10.26
C LEU A 691 -12.03 18.96 -10.51
N LEU A 692 -12.31 18.70 -11.78
CA LEU A 692 -13.60 18.24 -12.27
C LEU A 692 -13.43 16.85 -12.89
N PRO A 693 -14.46 16.01 -12.89
CA PRO A 693 -14.48 14.80 -13.71
C PRO A 693 -14.18 15.11 -15.18
N GLU A 694 -13.39 14.29 -15.88
CA GLU A 694 -13.04 14.55 -17.28
C GLU A 694 -14.27 14.49 -18.21
N ASN A 695 -14.28 15.34 -19.23
CA ASN A 695 -15.23 15.38 -20.36
C ASN A 695 -16.60 16.07 -20.17
N VAL A 696 -16.81 16.87 -19.12
CA VAL A 696 -18.06 17.68 -18.97
C VAL A 696 -17.75 19.12 -18.57
N ILE A 697 -18.30 20.11 -19.29
CA ILE A 697 -18.25 21.52 -18.88
C ILE A 697 -19.17 21.70 -17.69
N SER A 698 -18.59 21.95 -16.51
CA SER A 698 -19.32 22.07 -15.26
C SER A 698 -19.31 23.52 -14.79
N GLU A 699 -20.45 24.05 -14.34
CA GLU A 699 -20.51 25.37 -13.71
C GLU A 699 -20.06 25.27 -12.26
N ILE A 700 -19.01 26.00 -11.90
CA ILE A 700 -18.46 26.04 -10.54
C ILE A 700 -18.93 27.32 -9.87
N ARG A 701 -19.56 27.21 -8.70
CA ARG A 701 -20.00 28.34 -7.88
C ARG A 701 -19.37 28.25 -6.49
N ILE A 702 -18.92 29.38 -5.95
CA ILE A 702 -18.32 29.45 -4.61
C ILE A 702 -19.12 30.39 -3.73
N PHE A 703 -19.40 29.95 -2.52
CA PHE A 703 -20.17 30.68 -1.52
C PHE A 703 -19.34 30.87 -0.25
N ASN A 704 -19.49 32.02 0.40
CA ASN A 704 -18.98 32.21 1.77
C ASN A 704 -19.95 31.58 2.81
N LEU A 705 -19.58 31.61 4.09
CA LEU A 705 -20.42 31.05 5.18
C LEU A 705 -21.77 31.76 5.39
N SER A 706 -21.95 32.99 4.88
CA SER A 706 -23.27 33.64 4.89
C SER A 706 -24.14 33.24 3.71
N GLY A 707 -23.71 32.27 2.89
CA GLY A 707 -24.42 31.80 1.71
C GLY A 707 -24.37 32.77 0.52
N THR A 708 -23.53 33.80 0.58
CA THR A 708 -23.36 34.73 -0.54
C THR A 708 -22.42 34.11 -1.57
N MET A 709 -22.88 34.04 -2.83
CA MET A 709 -22.05 33.59 -3.94
C MET A 709 -20.99 34.65 -4.24
N ILE A 710 -19.72 34.28 -4.15
CA ILE A 710 -18.58 35.20 -4.35
C ILE A 710 -17.89 34.96 -5.70
N PHE A 711 -18.15 33.82 -6.34
CA PHE A 711 -17.53 33.45 -7.61
C PHE A 711 -18.38 32.43 -8.38
N SER A 712 -18.44 32.57 -9.71
CA SER A 712 -18.97 31.53 -10.60
C SER A 712 -18.21 31.50 -11.93
N GLN A 713 -17.86 30.31 -12.42
CA GLN A 713 -17.24 30.10 -13.73
C GLN A 713 -17.45 28.67 -14.23
N SER A 714 -17.70 28.49 -15.53
CA SER A 714 -17.71 27.18 -16.18
C SER A 714 -16.29 26.73 -16.56
N ALA A 715 -15.96 25.46 -16.32
CA ALA A 715 -14.69 24.86 -16.72
C ALA A 715 -14.84 23.37 -17.07
N SER A 716 -13.86 22.81 -17.76
CA SER A 716 -13.75 21.37 -18.03
C SER A 716 -12.40 20.86 -17.52
N GLY A 717 -12.40 19.70 -16.85
CA GLY A 717 -11.23 19.06 -16.24
C GLY A 717 -10.69 19.75 -14.98
N SER A 718 -10.45 21.06 -15.00
CA SER A 718 -10.12 21.81 -13.78
C SER A 718 -10.35 23.32 -13.89
N LEU A 719 -10.47 23.98 -12.76
CA LEU A 719 -10.50 25.44 -12.64
C LEU A 719 -9.53 25.94 -11.57
N ILE A 720 -8.82 27.03 -11.86
CA ILE A 720 -8.00 27.74 -10.87
C ILE A 720 -8.73 28.98 -10.40
N VAL A 721 -8.92 29.10 -9.08
CA VAL A 721 -9.58 30.22 -8.42
C VAL A 721 -8.54 30.95 -7.55
N PRO A 722 -8.14 32.19 -7.91
CA PRO A 722 -7.17 32.98 -7.15
C PRO A 722 -7.59 33.22 -5.69
N TYR A 723 -6.64 33.25 -4.76
CA TYR A 723 -6.89 33.44 -3.32
C TYR A 723 -7.65 34.73 -3.01
N ASN A 724 -7.36 35.82 -3.74
CA ASN A 724 -8.04 37.10 -3.56
C ASN A 724 -9.53 37.08 -3.92
N THR A 725 -10.02 36.00 -4.56
CA THR A 725 -11.45 35.75 -4.76
C THR A 725 -12.17 35.48 -3.43
N PHE A 726 -11.45 34.90 -2.46
CA PHE A 726 -11.95 34.58 -1.14
C PHE A 726 -11.71 35.79 -0.22
N GLY A 727 -12.68 36.70 -0.16
CA GLY A 727 -12.50 38.03 0.47
C GLY A 727 -12.12 38.05 1.95
N SER A 728 -12.13 36.91 2.64
CA SER A 728 -11.70 36.77 4.04
C SER A 728 -11.27 35.34 4.38
N ARG A 729 -10.52 35.17 5.46
CA ARG A 729 -10.23 33.84 6.01
C ARG A 729 -11.50 33.19 6.53
N GLY A 730 -11.65 31.89 6.35
CA GLY A 730 -12.81 31.12 6.79
C GLY A 730 -13.19 30.01 5.84
N MET A 731 -14.33 29.38 6.09
CA MET A 731 -14.83 28.29 5.25
C MET A 731 -15.61 28.84 4.04
N TYR A 732 -15.45 28.17 2.91
CA TYR A 732 -16.19 28.43 1.69
C TYR A 732 -16.79 27.12 1.18
N LEU A 733 -17.96 27.21 0.54
CA LEU A 733 -18.60 26.07 -0.11
C LEU A 733 -18.40 26.19 -1.62
N ILE A 734 -17.80 25.18 -2.23
CA ILE A 734 -17.68 25.06 -3.68
C ILE A 734 -18.74 24.09 -4.16
N GLN A 735 -19.56 24.53 -5.11
CA GLN A 735 -20.56 23.72 -5.79
C GLN A 735 -20.18 23.57 -7.25
N VAL A 736 -20.23 22.35 -7.76
CA VAL A 736 -19.94 22.03 -9.16
C VAL A 736 -21.17 21.37 -9.74
N GLN A 737 -21.81 22.06 -10.68
CA GLN A 737 -22.97 21.55 -11.39
C GLN A 737 -22.50 20.77 -12.62
N THR A 738 -22.69 19.45 -12.57
CA THR A 738 -22.43 18.50 -13.67
C THR A 738 -23.76 18.03 -14.27
N GLU A 739 -23.72 17.31 -15.41
CA GLU A 739 -24.91 16.68 -16.00
C GLU A 739 -25.56 15.64 -15.06
N ASN A 740 -24.77 15.04 -14.15
CA ASN A 740 -25.21 14.04 -13.18
C ASN A 740 -25.63 14.63 -11.81
N GLY A 741 -25.63 15.96 -11.68
CA GLY A 741 -26.04 16.65 -10.45
C GLY A 741 -24.99 17.62 -9.89
N ILE A 742 -25.27 18.16 -8.71
CA ILE A 742 -24.41 19.13 -8.02
C ILE A 742 -23.54 18.39 -7.01
N GLN A 743 -22.22 18.43 -7.22
CA GLN A 743 -21.25 18.00 -6.22
C GLN A 743 -20.84 19.21 -5.37
N SER A 744 -20.68 19.03 -4.06
CA SER A 744 -20.30 20.11 -3.15
C SER A 744 -19.11 19.71 -2.30
N LEU A 745 -18.15 20.62 -2.12
CA LEU A 745 -17.02 20.42 -1.22
C LEU A 745 -16.74 21.69 -0.42
N LYS A 746 -16.21 21.53 0.79
CA LYS A 746 -15.83 22.64 1.66
C LYS A 746 -14.36 22.98 1.44
N LEU A 747 -14.06 24.27 1.24
CA LEU A 747 -12.71 24.79 1.18
C LEU A 747 -12.46 25.67 2.41
N HIS A 748 -11.53 25.28 3.27
CA HIS A 748 -11.03 26.14 4.34
C HIS A 748 -10.00 27.11 3.75
N VAL A 749 -10.14 28.41 3.97
CA VAL A 749 -9.18 29.44 3.52
C VAL A 749 -8.53 30.07 4.75
N GLU A 750 -7.22 29.94 4.87
CA GLU A 750 -6.43 30.30 6.06
C GLU A 750 -5.82 31.69 6.04
#